data_AF-A0A9P8SM92-F1
#
_entry.id   AF-A0A9P8SM92-F1
#
_cell.length_a   1.000
_cell.length_b   1.000
_cell.length_c   1.000
_cell.angle_alpha   90.00
_cell.angle_beta   90.00
_cell.angle_gamma   90.00
#
_symmetry.space_group_name_H-M   'P 1'
#
loop_
_entity.id
_entity.type
_entity.pdbx_description
1 polymer ?
#
loop_
_entity_poly.entity_id
_entity_poly.type
_entity_poly.pdbx_seq_one_letter_code
_entity_poly.pdbx_strand_id
1 'polypeptide(L)'
;MLPTTALNRAARAQTLDDIVMGTNNSSIVSKRSVERLYFPNEPHFFRYFVPKFQRRSPLINRGYWLRLRAIDVVLRHFITRSLTKKRVIINLGCGSDVLPWQCNTRYASACDGLLFIDIDFPDLILKKRAVVLQTPQLRELLGDDFQVNDLDQDRVLLKSERYCQVGCDLRNLDELHQTLETILPLSGCEMLFVAEVSITYMETCYADDLVQWASSLGQAEFCLLEHLLPQGADQPFAATMLSHLNKLNAPPRGWRQVEVWDLWEVWSSDHFLTKAQRAFLDEVEPFDEWEEFMLFARHYALVHASTSPANQDGKSLPNPTSENRRDAAEVSLEVECHQTNAPRRRFGEAMTVSSSMGRQSAIHMMGLGSNGRADSSDVYSLGRHDDLPKLPLIGPPPLESQWTIEFKSIVPTLSRQIGDPLSRFGARCVELGSCTVVCGGMGQDPSVQGRDLVVVSIRDDGSYTTAPLRCQDAACMPFMVGSSVIACEDRLVIIGGGATCFSMGTFWETGVYSITAHDGLWQIVNCASRGSRPAGQPAAKTIVTSVPRIRLGAEKGFDEILGDGKPVIIEGLGLGDCLRKWTSDYLLQQVGGNTEVIVHECHRDTEKMDFNSKNFRYVRDSFEAVMAKMQAGGRLYLRSLSHRKPSEQPANLEEDFPRLAEDFCLPPELNYVSRNLFSSVLRVSGRVNMWLHYDVMANVYTQIVGRKRMVLFPPSDVGHLSFAPGASSSSLDVLASLEAPNLAATRPHEAELGPGDLLFLPPLWLHTSEPTSDLSVAVNVFFRDLESGYATGRDVYGNRDLAAYEKGRQDAMRIAKGFQQLPLETRRFYLTRIADELRVAAEEG
;
A
#
# COMPACT_ATOMS: atom_id res chain seq x y z
N MET A 1 -41.32 -6.08 6.36
CA MET A 1 -40.27 -6.39 5.37
C MET A 1 -39.21 -5.31 5.47
N LEU A 2 -38.00 -5.65 5.90
CA LEU A 2 -36.88 -4.70 5.96
C LEU A 2 -36.42 -4.35 4.53
N PRO A 3 -35.97 -3.11 4.24
CA PRO A 3 -35.61 -2.69 2.89
C PRO A 3 -34.37 -3.42 2.38
N THR A 4 -34.40 -3.88 1.13
CA THR A 4 -33.36 -4.66 0.44
C THR A 4 -31.98 -3.97 0.41
N THR A 5 -31.93 -2.65 0.57
CA THR A 5 -30.70 -1.85 0.69
C THR A 5 -29.99 -1.98 2.05
N ALA A 6 -30.73 -2.18 3.14
CA ALA A 6 -30.15 -2.46 4.46
C ALA A 6 -29.53 -3.86 4.50
N LEU A 7 -30.20 -4.83 3.85
CA LEU A 7 -29.71 -6.20 3.68
C LEU A 7 -28.39 -6.26 2.88
N ASN A 8 -28.27 -5.45 1.81
CA ASN A 8 -27.05 -5.41 0.99
C ASN A 8 -25.86 -4.69 1.66
N ARG A 9 -26.10 -3.67 2.51
CA ARG A 9 -25.04 -3.07 3.34
C ARG A 9 -24.59 -4.00 4.46
N ALA A 10 -25.52 -4.65 5.14
CA ALA A 10 -25.24 -5.66 6.15
C ALA A 10 -24.41 -6.83 5.57
N ALA A 11 -24.75 -7.32 4.37
CA ALA A 11 -24.01 -8.40 3.72
C ALA A 11 -22.56 -8.02 3.33
N ARG A 12 -22.31 -6.78 2.91
CA ARG A 12 -20.94 -6.30 2.59
C ARG A 12 -20.11 -6.05 3.85
N ALA A 13 -20.71 -5.49 4.90
CA ALA A 13 -20.05 -5.35 6.20
C ALA A 13 -19.68 -6.73 6.78
N GLN A 14 -20.60 -7.70 6.71
CA GLN A 14 -20.35 -9.08 7.11
C GLN A 14 -19.18 -9.72 6.33
N THR A 15 -19.07 -9.47 5.02
CA THR A 15 -17.98 -10.03 4.20
C THR A 15 -16.61 -9.45 4.60
N LEU A 16 -16.56 -8.16 4.95
CA LEU A 16 -15.33 -7.53 5.43
C LEU A 16 -14.97 -8.03 6.84
N ASP A 17 -15.96 -8.12 7.72
CA ASP A 17 -15.81 -8.69 9.06
C ASP A 17 -15.31 -10.15 8.98
N ASP A 18 -15.80 -10.95 8.04
CA ASP A 18 -15.31 -12.33 7.79
C ASP A 18 -13.84 -12.39 7.35
N ILE A 19 -13.39 -11.44 6.52
CA ILE A 19 -11.98 -11.32 6.09
C ILE A 19 -11.10 -10.91 7.28
N VAL A 20 -11.55 -9.96 8.10
CA VAL A 20 -10.86 -9.52 9.32
C VAL A 20 -10.74 -10.68 10.30
N MET A 21 -11.82 -11.46 10.52
CA MET A 21 -11.79 -12.67 11.35
C MET A 21 -10.81 -13.73 10.82
N GLY A 22 -10.52 -13.74 9.52
CA GLY A 22 -9.55 -14.62 8.88
C GLY A 22 -8.08 -14.32 9.23
N THR A 23 -7.75 -13.09 9.64
CA THR A 23 -6.36 -12.68 9.96
C THR A 23 -5.84 -13.37 11.23
N ASN A 24 -6.73 -13.67 12.18
CA ASN A 24 -6.43 -14.39 13.43
C ASN A 24 -5.70 -15.72 13.17
N ASN A 25 -6.10 -16.47 12.14
CA ASN A 25 -5.46 -17.76 11.86
C ASN A 25 -3.97 -17.62 11.48
N SER A 26 -3.60 -16.55 10.76
CA SER A 26 -2.22 -16.36 10.31
C SER A 26 -1.28 -15.95 11.45
N SER A 27 -1.75 -15.07 12.35
CA SER A 27 -0.98 -14.57 13.47
C SER A 27 -0.73 -15.66 14.51
N ILE A 28 -1.75 -16.48 14.81
CA ILE A 28 -1.65 -17.57 15.80
C ILE A 28 -0.72 -18.68 15.33
N VAL A 29 -0.68 -19.00 14.03
CA VAL A 29 0.31 -19.94 13.49
C VAL A 29 1.75 -19.44 13.74
N SER A 30 1.98 -18.13 13.59
CA SER A 30 3.30 -17.53 13.80
C SER A 30 3.67 -17.46 15.29
N LYS A 31 2.74 -17.06 16.17
CA LYS A 31 2.91 -17.13 17.63
C LYS A 31 3.19 -18.57 18.11
N ARG A 32 2.53 -19.58 17.54
CA ARG A 32 2.81 -20.99 17.83
C ARG A 32 4.20 -21.44 17.37
N SER A 33 4.66 -20.95 16.22
CA SER A 33 6.03 -21.23 15.74
C SER A 33 7.05 -20.75 16.78
N VAL A 34 6.87 -19.52 17.28
CA VAL A 34 7.69 -18.95 18.35
C VAL A 34 7.58 -19.76 19.64
N GLU A 35 6.38 -20.06 20.12
CA GLU A 35 6.13 -20.86 21.33
C GLU A 35 6.93 -22.17 21.32
N ARG A 36 6.90 -22.89 20.19
CA ARG A 36 7.58 -24.18 20.08
C ARG A 36 9.11 -24.07 20.05
N LEU A 37 9.66 -23.02 19.43
CA LEU A 37 11.10 -22.89 19.20
C LEU A 37 11.81 -22.11 20.33
N TYR A 38 11.21 -21.01 20.78
CA TYR A 38 11.83 -20.06 21.71
C TYR A 38 11.42 -20.31 23.18
N PHE A 39 10.32 -21.02 23.40
CA PHE A 39 9.82 -21.35 24.74
C PHE A 39 9.61 -22.86 24.91
N PRO A 40 10.64 -23.71 24.66
CA PRO A 40 10.48 -25.17 24.69
C PRO A 40 10.16 -25.71 26.10
N ASN A 41 10.50 -24.95 27.14
CA ASN A 41 10.33 -25.33 28.54
C ASN A 41 9.08 -24.71 29.19
N GLU A 42 8.31 -23.92 28.44
CA GLU A 42 7.03 -23.37 28.90
C GLU A 42 5.87 -24.25 28.40
N PRO A 43 4.73 -24.30 29.10
CA PRO A 43 3.50 -24.88 28.57
C PRO A 43 3.09 -24.24 27.24
N HIS A 44 2.73 -25.08 26.28
CA HIS A 44 2.30 -24.64 24.95
C HIS A 44 0.79 -24.51 24.90
N PHE A 45 0.28 -23.29 24.75
CA PHE A 45 -1.14 -22.96 24.73
C PHE A 45 -1.66 -22.70 23.31
N PHE A 46 -0.87 -22.11 22.40
CA PHE A 46 -1.32 -21.85 21.03
C PHE A 46 -1.63 -23.13 20.24
N ARG A 47 -1.04 -24.27 20.65
CA ARG A 47 -1.31 -25.59 20.06
C ARG A 47 -2.77 -26.03 20.14
N TYR A 48 -3.56 -25.51 21.08
CA TYR A 48 -4.96 -25.87 21.25
C TYR A 48 -5.87 -25.16 20.24
N PHE A 49 -5.47 -23.97 19.79
CA PHE A 49 -6.18 -23.18 18.79
C PHE A 49 -5.73 -23.50 17.37
N VAL A 50 -4.44 -23.83 17.20
CA VAL A 50 -3.87 -24.28 15.92
C VAL A 50 -3.20 -25.62 16.20
N PRO A 51 -3.81 -26.78 15.90
CA PRO A 51 -3.25 -28.11 16.20
C PRO A 51 -2.08 -28.52 15.30
N LYS A 52 -2.10 -28.14 14.02
CA LYS A 52 -1.03 -28.46 13.04
C LYS A 52 0.14 -27.48 13.13
N PHE A 53 1.33 -27.99 13.47
CA PHE A 53 2.51 -27.14 13.61
C PHE A 53 3.01 -26.73 12.23
N GLN A 54 3.30 -25.44 12.07
CA GLN A 54 3.92 -24.89 10.88
C GLN A 54 5.01 -23.92 11.32
N ARG A 55 6.27 -24.30 11.06
CA ARG A 55 7.43 -23.45 11.32
C ARG A 55 7.41 -22.23 10.39
N ARG A 56 7.80 -21.06 10.92
CA ARG A 56 8.08 -19.84 10.15
C ARG A 56 9.59 -19.62 10.01
N SER A 57 10.01 -18.74 9.09
CA SER A 57 11.42 -18.37 8.93
C SER A 57 11.98 -17.71 10.20
N PRO A 58 13.31 -17.74 10.41
CA PRO A 58 13.97 -17.06 11.53
C PRO A 58 13.54 -15.59 11.66
N LEU A 59 13.50 -14.86 10.55
CA LEU A 59 12.98 -13.49 10.48
C LEU A 59 11.56 -13.34 11.04
N ILE A 60 10.60 -14.17 10.61
CA ILE A 60 9.22 -14.12 11.14
C ILE A 60 9.20 -14.49 12.63
N ASN A 61 9.92 -15.54 13.03
CA ASN A 61 9.90 -15.97 14.43
C ASN A 61 10.49 -14.90 15.34
N ARG A 62 11.63 -14.30 14.97
CA ARG A 62 12.28 -13.24 15.75
C ARG A 62 11.39 -11.99 15.84
N GLY A 63 10.69 -11.64 14.76
CA GLY A 63 9.69 -10.57 14.75
C GLY A 63 8.50 -10.82 15.69
N TYR A 64 7.89 -12.01 15.63
CA TYR A 64 6.80 -12.38 16.52
C TYR A 64 7.26 -12.57 17.98
N TRP A 65 8.47 -13.07 18.21
CA TRP A 65 9.06 -13.14 19.54
C TRP A 65 9.19 -11.74 20.15
N LEU A 66 9.68 -10.78 19.36
CA LEU A 66 9.82 -9.39 19.79
C LEU A 66 8.46 -8.75 20.12
N ARG A 67 7.43 -9.00 19.29
CA ARG A 67 6.06 -8.55 19.57
C ARG A 67 5.51 -9.11 20.89
N LEU A 68 5.61 -10.44 21.07
CA LEU A 68 5.20 -11.10 22.31
C LEU A 68 5.96 -10.55 23.51
N ARG A 69 7.27 -10.31 23.36
CA ARG A 69 8.11 -9.76 24.42
C ARG A 69 7.74 -8.31 24.78
N ALA A 70 7.46 -7.47 23.78
CA ALA A 70 7.07 -6.08 23.98
C ALA A 70 5.80 -5.98 24.86
N ILE A 71 4.76 -6.72 24.48
CA ILE A 71 3.51 -6.81 25.23
C ILE A 71 3.73 -7.43 26.63
N ASP A 72 4.51 -8.52 26.72
CA ASP A 72 4.83 -9.19 28.01
C ASP A 72 5.53 -8.26 29.01
N VAL A 73 6.40 -7.36 28.56
CA VAL A 73 7.07 -6.38 29.43
C VAL A 73 6.08 -5.37 30.00
N VAL A 74 5.18 -4.83 29.17
CA VAL A 74 4.14 -3.89 29.62
C VAL A 74 3.16 -4.58 30.58
N LEU A 75 2.70 -5.78 30.23
CA LEU A 75 1.87 -6.62 31.10
C LEU A 75 2.55 -6.89 32.44
N ARG A 76 3.81 -7.33 32.43
CA ARG A 76 4.55 -7.62 33.66
C ARG A 76 4.67 -6.37 34.53
N HIS A 77 4.95 -5.20 33.96
CA HIS A 77 5.01 -3.96 34.71
C HIS A 77 3.66 -3.66 35.41
N PHE A 78 2.56 -3.80 34.67
CA PHE A 78 1.21 -3.63 35.21
C PHE A 78 0.84 -4.65 36.30
N ILE A 79 1.25 -5.92 36.13
CA ILE A 79 0.92 -7.03 37.03
C ILE A 79 1.83 -7.07 38.27
N THR A 80 3.02 -6.47 38.25
CA THR A 80 3.97 -6.58 39.38
C THR A 80 4.01 -5.38 40.32
N ARG A 81 3.35 -4.27 39.96
CA ARG A 81 3.26 -3.09 40.82
C ARG A 81 2.32 -3.28 42.01
N SER A 82 2.68 -2.66 43.14
CA SER A 82 1.87 -2.61 44.35
C SER A 82 0.72 -1.62 44.18
N LEU A 83 -0.52 -2.09 44.32
CA LEU A 83 -1.72 -1.28 44.10
C LEU A 83 -2.79 -1.57 45.13
N THR A 84 -3.76 -0.66 45.23
CA THR A 84 -4.83 -0.65 46.24
C THR A 84 -6.19 -1.08 45.69
N LYS A 85 -6.31 -1.28 44.37
CA LYS A 85 -7.56 -1.59 43.66
C LYS A 85 -7.51 -2.93 42.92
N LYS A 86 -8.69 -3.44 42.56
CA LYS A 86 -8.81 -4.63 41.70
C LYS A 86 -8.23 -4.34 40.32
N ARG A 87 -7.41 -5.28 39.82
CA ARG A 87 -6.72 -5.16 38.54
C ARG A 87 -7.44 -5.94 37.46
N VAL A 88 -7.51 -5.34 36.28
CA VAL A 88 -8.18 -5.93 35.13
C VAL A 88 -7.34 -5.75 33.89
N ILE A 89 -7.19 -6.81 33.10
CA ILE A 89 -6.58 -6.75 31.78
C ILE A 89 -7.67 -7.03 30.76
N ILE A 90 -7.89 -6.10 29.84
CA ILE A 90 -8.92 -6.16 28.82
C ILE A 90 -8.23 -6.27 27.46
N ASN A 91 -8.32 -7.45 26.83
CA ASN A 91 -7.73 -7.73 25.53
C ASN A 91 -8.76 -7.45 24.42
N LEU A 92 -8.52 -6.38 23.67
CA LEU A 92 -9.42 -5.85 22.65
C LEU A 92 -9.10 -6.48 21.30
N GLY A 93 -10.04 -7.23 20.73
CA GLY A 93 -9.81 -8.03 19.52
C GLY A 93 -8.85 -9.18 19.81
N CYS A 94 -9.16 -9.92 20.88
CA CYS A 94 -8.25 -10.92 21.47
C CYS A 94 -7.95 -12.11 20.55
N GLY A 95 -8.73 -12.34 19.49
CA GLY A 95 -8.64 -13.50 18.62
C GLY A 95 -8.52 -14.80 19.41
N SER A 96 -7.57 -15.64 19.03
CA SER A 96 -7.19 -16.84 19.79
C SER A 96 -5.94 -16.65 20.65
N ASP A 97 -5.69 -15.42 21.10
CA ASP A 97 -4.56 -15.13 21.98
C ASP A 97 -4.67 -15.86 23.32
N VAL A 98 -3.52 -16.19 23.89
CA VAL A 98 -3.39 -17.03 25.10
C VAL A 98 -2.75 -16.31 26.28
N LEU A 99 -2.72 -14.98 26.20
CA LEU A 99 -2.18 -14.05 27.19
C LEU A 99 -2.60 -14.38 28.64
N PRO A 100 -3.88 -14.69 28.95
CA PRO A 100 -4.28 -15.01 30.33
C PRO A 100 -3.54 -16.22 30.91
N TRP A 101 -3.37 -17.29 30.12
CA TRP A 101 -2.68 -18.50 30.54
C TRP A 101 -1.16 -18.30 30.63
N GLN A 102 -0.57 -17.56 29.69
CA GLN A 102 0.86 -17.22 29.75
C GLN A 102 1.18 -16.37 30.98
N CYS A 103 0.35 -15.38 31.30
CA CYS A 103 0.52 -14.57 32.50
C CYS A 103 0.39 -15.41 33.77
N ASN A 104 -0.63 -16.27 33.84
CA ASN A 104 -0.82 -17.16 34.99
C ASN A 104 0.36 -18.14 35.18
N THR A 105 0.97 -18.63 34.09
CA THR A 105 2.16 -19.49 34.18
C THR A 105 3.42 -18.71 34.59
N ARG A 106 3.68 -17.55 33.99
CA ARG A 106 4.93 -16.80 34.19
C ARG A 106 4.94 -15.97 35.47
N TYR A 107 3.77 -15.52 35.93
CA TYR A 107 3.59 -14.54 37.00
C TYR A 107 2.53 -14.98 38.01
N ALA A 108 2.43 -16.29 38.30
CA ALA A 108 1.36 -16.90 39.11
C ALA A 108 1.03 -16.13 40.39
N SER A 109 2.02 -15.82 41.23
CA SER A 109 1.81 -15.10 42.50
C SER A 109 1.35 -13.65 42.31
N ALA A 110 1.76 -13.00 41.23
CA ALA A 110 1.40 -11.62 40.93
C ALA A 110 0.04 -11.50 40.23
N CYS A 111 -0.48 -12.61 39.67
CA CYS A 111 -1.81 -12.70 39.08
C CYS A 111 -2.93 -12.94 40.11
N ASP A 112 -2.61 -13.03 41.40
CA ASP A 112 -3.64 -13.16 42.42
C ASP A 112 -4.55 -11.91 42.45
N GLY A 113 -5.87 -12.14 42.48
CA GLY A 113 -6.90 -11.10 42.36
C GLY A 113 -6.97 -10.38 41.00
N LEU A 114 -6.27 -10.85 39.96
CA LEU A 114 -6.31 -10.29 38.61
C LEU A 114 -7.45 -10.91 37.78
N LEU A 115 -8.22 -10.07 37.10
CA LEU A 115 -9.25 -10.50 36.15
C LEU A 115 -8.79 -10.24 34.72
N PHE A 116 -8.85 -11.26 33.88
CA PHE A 116 -8.66 -11.13 32.43
C PHE A 116 -10.02 -11.09 31.72
N ILE A 117 -10.17 -10.19 30.76
CA ILE A 117 -11.37 -10.09 29.92
C ILE A 117 -10.93 -10.08 28.45
N ASP A 118 -11.32 -11.13 27.74
CA ASP A 118 -11.11 -11.24 26.31
C ASP A 118 -12.36 -10.76 25.55
N ILE A 119 -12.17 -9.83 24.62
CA ILE A 119 -13.25 -9.23 23.83
C ILE A 119 -12.94 -9.41 22.34
N ASP A 120 -13.92 -9.92 21.60
CA ASP A 120 -13.86 -10.03 20.14
C ASP A 120 -15.27 -10.18 19.58
N PHE A 121 -15.38 -10.28 18.26
CA PHE A 121 -16.63 -10.60 17.59
C PHE A 121 -17.26 -11.87 18.19
N PRO A 122 -18.59 -11.88 18.35
CA PRO A 122 -19.29 -12.99 18.99
C PRO A 122 -18.93 -14.37 18.44
N ASP A 123 -18.80 -14.51 17.12
CA ASP A 123 -18.44 -15.76 16.45
C ASP A 123 -17.02 -16.24 16.78
N LEU A 124 -16.06 -15.33 16.92
CA LEU A 124 -14.69 -15.67 17.31
C LEU A 124 -14.62 -16.09 18.78
N ILE A 125 -15.35 -15.39 19.66
CA ILE A 125 -15.40 -15.76 21.08
C ILE A 125 -16.08 -17.10 21.27
N LEU A 126 -17.17 -17.42 20.54
CA LEU A 126 -17.78 -18.75 20.61
C LEU A 126 -16.81 -19.87 20.23
N LYS A 127 -16.00 -19.68 19.18
CA LYS A 127 -14.94 -20.62 18.79
C LYS A 127 -13.88 -20.75 19.88
N LYS A 128 -13.43 -19.62 20.44
CA LYS A 128 -12.44 -19.61 21.54
C LYS A 128 -12.99 -20.33 22.77
N ARG A 129 -14.22 -20.04 23.17
CA ARG A 129 -14.94 -20.66 24.29
C ARG A 129 -15.00 -22.17 24.15
N ALA A 130 -15.36 -22.67 22.96
CA ALA A 130 -15.40 -24.10 22.70
C ALA A 130 -14.04 -24.77 22.96
N VAL A 131 -12.95 -24.18 22.46
CA VAL A 131 -11.59 -24.69 22.69
C VAL A 131 -11.22 -24.64 24.18
N VAL A 132 -11.51 -23.54 24.86
CA VAL A 132 -11.24 -23.37 26.31
C VAL A 132 -11.98 -24.43 27.13
N LEU A 133 -13.28 -24.62 26.91
CA LEU A 133 -14.11 -25.58 27.66
C LEU A 133 -13.79 -27.05 27.38
N GLN A 134 -13.26 -27.36 26.19
CA GLN A 134 -12.88 -28.73 25.81
C GLN A 134 -11.44 -29.08 26.22
N THR A 135 -10.62 -28.10 26.63
CA THR A 135 -9.20 -28.29 26.92
C THR A 135 -8.92 -28.19 28.43
N PRO A 136 -8.63 -29.30 29.12
CA PRO A 136 -8.43 -29.30 30.58
C PRO A 136 -7.39 -28.27 31.07
N GLN A 137 -6.29 -28.11 30.34
CA GLN A 137 -5.22 -27.17 30.69
C GLN A 137 -5.65 -25.69 30.58
N LEU A 138 -6.62 -25.39 29.71
CA LEU A 138 -7.16 -24.02 29.60
C LEU A 138 -8.27 -23.78 30.63
N ARG A 139 -9.04 -24.82 30.99
CA ARG A 139 -10.09 -24.75 32.00
C ARG A 139 -9.58 -24.46 33.41
N GLU A 140 -8.34 -24.83 33.71
CA GLU A 140 -7.75 -24.62 35.04
C GLU A 140 -7.84 -23.16 35.51
N LEU A 141 -7.71 -22.20 34.60
CA LEU A 141 -7.83 -20.77 34.93
C LEU A 141 -9.25 -20.39 35.40
N LEU A 142 -10.28 -21.11 34.93
CA LEU A 142 -11.69 -20.86 35.26
C LEU A 142 -12.04 -21.21 36.70
N GLY A 143 -11.35 -22.17 37.31
CA GLY A 143 -11.75 -22.78 38.58
C GLY A 143 -13.02 -23.65 38.43
N ASP A 144 -13.61 -24.01 39.57
CA ASP A 144 -14.79 -24.89 39.60
C ASP A 144 -16.12 -24.14 39.39
N ASP A 145 -16.16 -22.86 39.78
CA ASP A 145 -17.37 -22.02 39.79
C ASP A 145 -17.41 -21.02 38.61
N PHE A 146 -17.49 -21.54 37.38
CA PHE A 146 -17.65 -20.71 36.18
C PHE A 146 -19.05 -20.83 35.56
N GLN A 147 -19.48 -19.77 34.87
CA GLN A 147 -20.77 -19.67 34.18
C GLN A 147 -20.56 -19.63 32.67
N VAL A 148 -21.44 -20.30 31.93
CA VAL A 148 -21.48 -20.34 30.47
C VAL A 148 -22.86 -19.87 30.04
N ASN A 149 -22.91 -18.77 29.28
CA ASN A 149 -24.16 -18.21 28.77
C ASN A 149 -24.20 -18.29 27.25
N ASP A 150 -25.35 -18.57 26.66
CA ASP A 150 -25.48 -18.52 25.21
C ASP A 150 -25.67 -17.09 24.69
N LEU A 151 -25.30 -16.89 23.43
CA LEU A 151 -25.25 -15.56 22.81
C LEU A 151 -26.62 -14.85 22.77
N ASP A 152 -27.69 -15.64 22.74
CA ASP A 152 -29.07 -15.16 22.74
C ASP A 152 -29.52 -14.66 24.14
N GLN A 153 -28.74 -14.98 25.19
CA GLN A 153 -29.06 -14.68 26.58
C GLN A 153 -28.17 -13.57 27.14
N ASP A 154 -26.88 -13.58 26.81
CA ASP A 154 -25.88 -12.67 27.36
C ASP A 154 -24.73 -12.44 26.37
N ARG A 155 -24.11 -11.27 26.44
CA ARG A 155 -22.84 -10.96 25.75
C ARG A 155 -21.63 -11.50 26.49
N VAL A 156 -21.75 -11.76 27.79
CA VAL A 156 -20.72 -12.43 28.60
C VAL A 156 -20.87 -13.95 28.43
N LEU A 157 -20.14 -14.51 27.47
CA LEU A 157 -20.30 -15.89 27.00
C LEU A 157 -19.61 -16.91 27.90
N LEU A 158 -18.63 -16.46 28.69
CA LEU A 158 -17.94 -17.23 29.71
C LEU A 158 -17.56 -16.29 30.85
N LYS A 159 -17.88 -16.65 32.10
CA LYS A 159 -17.57 -15.83 33.29
C LYS A 159 -17.00 -16.70 34.40
N SER A 160 -15.82 -16.34 34.89
CA SER A 160 -15.27 -16.84 36.15
C SER A 160 -14.68 -15.69 36.97
N GLU A 161 -14.21 -15.97 38.17
CA GLU A 161 -13.55 -14.97 39.02
C GLU A 161 -12.30 -14.36 38.37
N ARG A 162 -11.55 -15.16 37.60
CA ARG A 162 -10.24 -14.80 37.02
C ARG A 162 -10.25 -14.54 35.53
N TYR A 163 -11.28 -15.01 34.80
CA TYR A 163 -11.32 -14.88 33.34
C TYR A 163 -12.75 -14.79 32.80
N CYS A 164 -12.97 -13.82 31.90
CA CYS A 164 -14.23 -13.62 31.21
C CYS A 164 -14.02 -13.55 29.68
N GLN A 165 -15.02 -13.98 28.93
CA GLN A 165 -15.07 -13.84 27.48
C GLN A 165 -16.34 -13.10 27.06
N VAL A 166 -16.16 -12.03 26.30
CA VAL A 166 -17.24 -11.11 25.89
C VAL A 166 -17.34 -11.07 24.37
N GLY A 167 -18.48 -11.50 23.84
CA GLY A 167 -18.78 -11.39 22.41
C GLY A 167 -19.39 -10.03 22.10
N CYS A 168 -18.57 -9.07 21.67
CA CYS A 168 -19.00 -7.70 21.40
C CYS A 168 -18.28 -7.13 20.19
N ASP A 169 -19.01 -6.37 19.36
CA ASP A 169 -18.42 -5.53 18.34
C ASP A 169 -17.81 -4.29 19.00
N LEU A 170 -16.49 -4.10 18.87
CA LEU A 170 -15.77 -2.96 19.45
C LEU A 170 -16.22 -1.61 18.90
N ARG A 171 -16.95 -1.58 17.78
CA ARG A 171 -17.58 -0.37 17.23
C ARG A 171 -18.79 0.08 18.07
N ASN A 172 -19.37 -0.79 18.89
CA ASN A 172 -20.55 -0.52 19.72
C ASN A 172 -20.17 -0.26 21.19
N LEU A 173 -19.65 0.94 21.46
CA LEU A 173 -19.11 1.30 22.79
C LEU A 173 -20.15 1.31 23.91
N ASP A 174 -21.42 1.64 23.61
CA ASP A 174 -22.49 1.64 24.61
C ASP A 174 -22.78 0.21 25.09
N GLU A 175 -22.89 -0.75 24.16
CA GLU A 175 -23.09 -2.16 24.48
C GLU A 175 -21.88 -2.74 25.21
N LEU A 176 -20.66 -2.40 24.76
CA LEU A 176 -19.42 -2.79 25.42
C LEU A 176 -19.38 -2.29 26.87
N HIS A 177 -19.65 -1.00 27.10
CA HIS A 177 -19.64 -0.40 28.44
C HIS A 177 -20.66 -1.05 29.37
N GLN A 178 -21.92 -1.18 28.91
CA GLN A 178 -22.97 -1.82 29.70
C GLN A 178 -22.64 -3.27 30.04
N THR A 179 -22.10 -4.02 29.07
CA THR A 179 -21.70 -5.42 29.27
C THR A 179 -20.61 -5.53 30.32
N LEU A 180 -19.57 -4.70 30.26
CA LEU A 180 -18.46 -4.73 31.23
C LEU A 180 -18.91 -4.36 32.65
N GLU A 181 -19.83 -3.41 32.81
CA GLU A 181 -20.42 -3.05 34.13
C GLU A 181 -21.20 -4.22 34.78
N THR A 182 -21.70 -5.19 33.99
CA THR A 182 -22.30 -6.43 34.55
C THR A 182 -21.25 -7.42 35.10
N ILE A 183 -19.99 -7.28 34.69
CA ILE A 183 -18.88 -8.10 35.16
C ILE A 183 -18.25 -7.46 36.39
N LEU A 184 -17.99 -6.15 36.35
CA LEU A 184 -17.38 -5.39 37.45
C LEU A 184 -17.71 -3.89 37.39
N PRO A 185 -17.72 -3.18 38.54
CA PRO A 185 -17.81 -1.72 38.54
C PRO A 185 -16.52 -1.10 38.00
N LEU A 186 -16.61 -0.41 36.85
CA LEU A 186 -15.43 0.09 36.14
C LEU A 186 -14.71 1.21 36.90
N SER A 187 -15.46 2.07 37.59
CA SER A 187 -14.91 3.21 38.36
C SER A 187 -13.97 2.81 39.52
N GLY A 188 -14.08 1.58 40.03
CA GLY A 188 -13.31 1.07 41.17
C GLY A 188 -12.03 0.32 40.81
N CYS A 189 -11.72 0.18 39.52
CA CYS A 189 -10.67 -0.72 39.05
C CYS A 189 -9.49 0.02 38.41
N GLU A 190 -8.36 -0.68 38.35
CA GLU A 190 -7.22 -0.31 37.53
C GLU A 190 -7.17 -1.24 36.32
N MET A 191 -7.13 -0.64 35.13
CA MET A 191 -7.31 -1.38 33.88
C MET A 191 -6.12 -1.20 32.95
N LEU A 192 -5.71 -2.30 32.33
CA LEU A 192 -4.83 -2.28 31.17
C LEU A 192 -5.60 -2.81 29.96
N PHE A 193 -5.81 -1.93 28.99
CA PHE A 193 -6.31 -2.31 27.68
C PHE A 193 -5.14 -2.77 26.82
N VAL A 194 -5.26 -3.92 26.18
CA VAL A 194 -4.28 -4.44 25.23
C VAL A 194 -4.94 -4.55 23.87
N ALA A 195 -4.35 -3.90 22.86
CA ALA A 195 -4.77 -3.97 21.47
C ALA A 195 -3.57 -4.37 20.61
N GLU A 196 -3.40 -5.67 20.36
CA GLU A 196 -2.28 -6.19 19.56
C GLU A 196 -2.72 -6.45 18.11
N VAL A 197 -2.47 -5.49 17.22
CA VAL A 197 -2.81 -5.54 15.79
C VAL A 197 -4.28 -5.92 15.57
N SER A 198 -5.16 -5.31 16.36
CA SER A 198 -6.60 -5.60 16.36
C SER A 198 -7.43 -4.40 15.88
N ILE A 199 -7.26 -3.24 16.53
CA ILE A 199 -8.03 -2.04 16.21
C ILE A 199 -7.61 -1.37 14.90
N THR A 200 -6.45 -1.73 14.35
CA THR A 200 -5.95 -1.28 13.04
C THR A 200 -6.85 -1.71 11.86
N TYR A 201 -7.69 -2.74 12.07
CA TYR A 201 -8.67 -3.18 11.07
C TYR A 201 -10.00 -2.39 11.11
N MET A 202 -10.17 -1.51 12.09
CA MET A 202 -11.35 -0.67 12.24
C MET A 202 -11.15 0.65 11.48
N GLU A 203 -12.24 1.28 11.04
CA GLU A 203 -12.16 2.65 10.54
C GLU A 203 -11.65 3.58 11.65
N THR A 204 -10.82 4.57 11.27
CA THR A 204 -10.11 5.44 12.20
C THR A 204 -11.01 6.07 13.26
N CYS A 205 -12.22 6.50 12.90
CA CYS A 205 -13.15 7.10 13.86
C CYS A 205 -13.53 6.13 15.00
N TYR A 206 -13.80 4.86 14.70
CA TYR A 206 -14.16 3.88 15.73
C TYR A 206 -12.96 3.51 16.61
N ALA A 207 -11.76 3.44 16.04
CA ALA A 207 -10.53 3.23 16.83
C ALA A 207 -10.27 4.42 17.76
N ASP A 208 -10.40 5.66 17.25
CA ASP A 208 -10.26 6.89 18.03
C ASP A 208 -11.29 6.94 19.19
N ASP A 209 -12.55 6.63 18.89
CA ASP A 209 -13.63 6.61 19.88
C ASP A 209 -13.38 5.55 20.97
N LEU A 210 -12.89 4.35 20.61
CA LEU A 210 -12.55 3.28 21.55
C LEU A 210 -11.39 3.67 22.46
N VAL A 211 -10.32 4.25 21.92
CA VAL A 211 -9.16 4.73 22.69
C VAL A 211 -9.57 5.88 23.62
N GLN A 212 -10.43 6.78 23.15
CA GLN A 212 -10.96 7.87 23.97
C GLN A 212 -11.87 7.34 25.08
N TRP A 213 -12.77 6.40 24.78
CA TRP A 213 -13.62 5.75 25.76
C TRP A 213 -12.80 5.06 26.85
N ALA A 214 -11.77 4.31 26.49
CA ALA A 214 -10.90 3.63 27.45
C ALA A 214 -10.25 4.61 28.44
N SER A 215 -9.87 5.81 27.97
CA SER A 215 -9.30 6.86 28.84
C SER A 215 -10.29 7.44 29.85
N SER A 216 -11.60 7.31 29.59
CA SER A 216 -12.65 7.78 30.49
C SER A 216 -12.91 6.82 31.65
N LEU A 217 -12.39 5.60 31.59
CA LEU A 217 -12.63 4.54 32.57
C LEU A 217 -11.61 4.57 33.70
N GLY A 218 -11.88 5.40 34.71
CA GLY A 218 -11.13 5.38 35.98
C GLY A 218 -9.61 5.53 35.81
N GLN A 219 -8.85 4.61 36.40
CA GLN A 219 -7.39 4.52 36.23
C GLN A 219 -7.07 3.50 35.14
N ALA A 220 -6.81 4.00 33.94
CA ALA A 220 -6.60 3.19 32.74
C ALA A 220 -5.19 3.35 32.19
N GLU A 221 -4.71 2.26 31.60
CA GLU A 221 -3.56 2.20 30.72
C GLU A 221 -3.95 1.56 29.40
N PHE A 222 -3.30 1.98 28.31
CA PHE A 222 -3.51 1.43 26.98
C PHE A 222 -2.19 0.98 26.39
N CYS A 223 -2.10 -0.30 26.06
CA CYS A 223 -0.98 -0.91 25.35
C CYS A 223 -1.44 -1.26 23.93
N LEU A 224 -0.98 -0.48 22.96
CA LEU A 224 -1.28 -0.67 21.54
C LEU A 224 -0.01 -1.12 20.83
N LEU A 225 -0.11 -2.21 20.05
CA LEU A 225 0.94 -2.63 19.13
C LEU A 225 0.36 -2.72 17.73
N GLU A 226 0.82 -1.89 16.81
CA GLU A 226 0.34 -1.84 15.44
C GLU A 226 1.44 -1.45 14.45
N HIS A 227 1.11 -1.43 13.16
CA HIS A 227 2.09 -1.08 12.12
C HIS A 227 2.46 0.42 12.23
N LEU A 228 3.73 0.77 11.93
CA LEU A 228 4.27 2.13 11.81
C LEU A 228 4.80 2.36 10.38
N LEU A 229 4.67 3.58 9.85
CA LEU A 229 5.14 3.98 8.52
C LEU A 229 5.98 5.26 8.68
N PRO A 230 7.27 5.12 9.00
CA PRO A 230 8.09 6.20 9.58
C PRO A 230 8.47 7.32 8.60
N GLN A 231 8.13 7.25 7.32
CA GLN A 231 8.56 8.18 6.28
C GLN A 231 7.37 8.73 5.48
N GLY A 232 6.93 9.95 5.81
CA GLY A 232 6.26 10.94 4.94
C GLY A 232 5.02 10.55 4.11
N ALA A 233 4.21 11.54 3.75
CA ALA A 233 3.03 11.36 2.87
C ALA A 233 3.41 10.94 1.42
N ASP A 234 4.70 10.94 1.09
CA ASP A 234 5.23 10.76 -0.25
C ASP A 234 5.57 9.29 -0.57
N GLN A 235 5.40 8.38 0.40
CA GLN A 235 5.52 6.94 0.19
C GLN A 235 4.12 6.31 -0.01
N PRO A 236 3.88 5.55 -1.09
CA PRO A 236 2.59 4.90 -1.37
C PRO A 236 2.11 3.97 -0.25
N PHE A 237 3.05 3.48 0.56
CA PHE A 237 2.79 2.63 1.71
C PHE A 237 2.37 3.42 2.96
N ALA A 238 2.79 4.70 3.11
CA ALA A 238 2.77 5.46 4.37
C ALA A 238 1.60 6.44 4.56
N ALA A 239 0.99 6.91 3.47
CA ALA A 239 0.07 8.07 3.48
C ALA A 239 -1.19 7.89 4.36
N THR A 240 -1.78 6.68 4.38
CA THR A 240 -3.03 6.42 5.12
C THR A 240 -2.84 6.45 6.64
N MET A 241 -1.66 6.05 7.13
CA MET A 241 -1.41 5.85 8.55
C MET A 241 -0.74 7.06 9.21
N LEU A 242 0.00 7.87 8.44
CA LEU A 242 0.53 9.16 8.91
C LEU A 242 -0.58 10.18 9.19
N SER A 243 -1.74 10.08 8.53
CA SER A 243 -2.93 10.88 8.88
C SER A 243 -3.46 10.54 10.29
N HIS A 244 -3.29 9.29 10.73
CA HIS A 244 -3.64 8.84 12.08
C HIS A 244 -2.59 9.25 13.11
N LEU A 245 -1.30 9.03 12.82
CA LEU A 245 -0.20 9.37 13.73
C LEU A 245 0.05 10.88 13.89
N ASN A 246 -0.14 11.69 12.84
CA ASN A 246 -0.05 13.16 12.97
C ASN A 246 -1.17 13.75 13.82
N LYS A 247 -2.31 13.04 13.97
CA LYS A 247 -3.33 13.37 14.97
C LYS A 247 -2.95 12.91 16.39
N LEU A 248 -2.14 11.86 16.52
CA LEU A 248 -1.62 11.32 17.79
C LEU A 248 -0.38 12.07 18.33
N ASN A 249 0.27 12.91 17.53
CA ASN A 249 1.30 13.86 18.00
C ASN A 249 0.73 15.01 18.87
N ALA A 250 -0.59 15.09 19.00
CA ALA A 250 -1.25 15.68 20.16
C ALA A 250 -1.72 14.52 21.05
N PRO A 251 -1.53 14.57 22.39
CA PRO A 251 -1.99 13.49 23.26
C PRO A 251 -3.47 13.20 22.97
N PRO A 252 -3.85 11.96 22.61
CA PRO A 252 -5.24 11.61 22.40
C PRO A 252 -6.03 12.06 23.64
N ARG A 253 -7.15 12.76 23.40
CA ARG A 253 -7.90 13.44 24.45
C ARG A 253 -8.21 12.46 25.59
N GLY A 254 -7.70 12.74 26.79
CA GLY A 254 -7.95 11.93 27.99
C GLY A 254 -6.72 11.19 28.55
N TRP A 255 -5.65 11.01 27.76
CA TRP A 255 -4.40 10.38 28.22
C TRP A 255 -3.40 11.43 28.71
N ARG A 256 -2.81 11.20 29.90
CA ARG A 256 -1.89 12.16 30.54
C ARG A 256 -0.42 11.90 30.21
N GLN A 257 -0.06 10.63 30.06
CA GLN A 257 1.26 10.17 29.64
C GLN A 257 1.10 9.25 28.44
N VAL A 258 1.95 9.43 27.43
CA VAL A 258 2.01 8.58 26.24
C VAL A 258 3.48 8.37 25.91
N GLU A 259 3.88 7.11 25.82
CA GLU A 259 5.21 6.69 25.41
C GLU A 259 5.06 5.84 24.14
N VAL A 260 5.95 6.06 23.18
CA VAL A 260 5.92 5.41 21.87
C VAL A 260 7.32 4.92 21.55
N TRP A 261 7.42 3.67 21.14
CA TRP A 261 8.66 3.08 20.63
C TRP A 261 8.37 2.35 19.33
N ASP A 262 9.26 2.47 18.35
CA ASP A 262 9.30 1.44 17.32
C ASP A 262 9.90 0.13 17.88
N LEU A 263 9.63 -1.01 17.24
CA LEU A 263 10.15 -2.27 17.76
C LEU A 263 11.69 -2.37 17.68
N TRP A 264 12.38 -1.55 16.88
CA TRP A 264 13.84 -1.53 16.89
C TRP A 264 14.38 -0.84 18.14
N GLU A 265 13.72 0.21 18.61
CA GLU A 265 13.99 0.83 19.91
C GLU A 265 13.69 -0.14 21.05
N VAL A 266 12.59 -0.90 20.97
CA VAL A 266 12.30 -1.99 21.90
C VAL A 266 13.44 -3.02 21.90
N TRP A 267 13.88 -3.48 20.73
CA TRP A 267 14.99 -4.43 20.58
C TRP A 267 16.29 -3.91 21.21
N SER A 268 16.58 -2.62 21.02
CA SER A 268 17.82 -1.97 21.42
C SER A 268 17.84 -1.55 22.90
N SER A 269 16.69 -1.56 23.55
CA SER A 269 16.53 -1.10 24.93
C SER A 269 16.74 -2.21 25.96
N ASP A 270 17.63 -1.97 26.93
CA ASP A 270 17.85 -2.87 28.07
C ASP A 270 16.63 -2.97 29.00
N HIS A 271 15.63 -2.07 28.86
CA HIS A 271 14.35 -2.17 29.57
C HIS A 271 13.52 -3.36 29.07
N PHE A 272 13.43 -3.52 27.75
CA PHE A 272 12.60 -4.56 27.14
C PHE A 272 13.38 -5.88 26.98
N LEU A 273 14.63 -5.80 26.52
CA LEU A 273 15.50 -6.94 26.26
C LEU A 273 16.88 -6.71 26.85
N THR A 274 17.34 -7.64 27.67
CA THR A 274 18.74 -7.63 28.15
C THR A 274 19.70 -8.12 27.05
N LYS A 275 20.99 -7.81 27.18
CA LYS A 275 22.05 -8.33 26.29
C LYS A 275 22.06 -9.87 26.23
N ALA A 276 21.84 -10.53 27.37
CA ALA A 276 21.78 -12.00 27.44
C ALA A 276 20.58 -12.55 26.66
N GLN A 277 19.42 -11.89 26.72
CA GLN A 277 18.25 -12.29 25.94
C GLN A 277 18.47 -12.11 24.44
N ARG A 278 19.11 -11.01 24.00
CA ARG A 278 19.49 -10.84 22.58
C ARG A 278 20.43 -11.95 22.12
N ALA A 279 21.47 -12.26 22.90
CA ALA A 279 22.41 -13.34 22.59
C ALA A 279 21.74 -14.72 22.54
N PHE A 280 20.81 -15.00 23.45
CA PHE A 280 20.03 -16.25 23.44
C PHE A 280 19.28 -16.48 22.12
N LEU A 281 18.76 -15.43 21.48
CA LEU A 281 18.04 -15.58 20.21
C LEU A 281 18.92 -16.08 19.06
N ASP A 282 20.23 -15.85 19.14
CA ASP A 282 21.20 -16.37 18.16
C ASP A 282 21.55 -17.85 18.41
N GLU A 283 21.30 -18.35 19.63
CA GLU A 283 21.47 -19.76 19.99
C GLU A 283 20.27 -20.62 19.55
N VAL A 284 19.07 -20.02 19.44
CA VAL A 284 17.83 -20.74 19.09
C VAL A 284 17.80 -21.12 17.60
N GLU A 285 18.13 -20.20 16.70
CA GLU A 285 18.25 -20.49 15.28
C GLU A 285 19.24 -19.53 14.58
N PRO A 286 19.95 -20.00 13.53
CA PRO A 286 20.83 -19.15 12.72
C PRO A 286 20.06 -17.97 12.14
N PHE A 287 20.69 -16.79 12.14
CA PHE A 287 20.06 -15.55 11.73
C PHE A 287 21.04 -14.62 11.00
N ASP A 288 20.77 -14.33 9.74
CA ASP A 288 21.55 -13.44 8.87
C ASP A 288 20.71 -12.30 8.25
N GLU A 289 19.40 -12.25 8.52
CA GLU A 289 18.43 -11.33 7.90
C GLU A 289 18.27 -9.98 8.66
N TRP A 290 19.38 -9.36 9.11
CA TRP A 290 19.35 -8.21 10.03
C TRP A 290 18.76 -6.94 9.44
N GLU A 291 19.02 -6.64 8.18
CA GLU A 291 18.44 -5.51 7.45
C GLU A 291 16.91 -5.65 7.33
N GLU A 292 16.41 -6.85 7.04
CA GLU A 292 14.97 -7.11 6.94
C GLU A 292 14.31 -7.05 8.32
N PHE A 293 15.01 -7.51 9.36
CA PHE A 293 14.50 -7.44 10.74
C PHE A 293 14.44 -6.01 11.26
N MET A 294 15.47 -5.21 11.02
CA MET A 294 15.47 -3.80 11.37
C MET A 294 14.38 -3.06 10.61
N LEU A 295 14.22 -3.33 9.31
CA LEU A 295 13.13 -2.77 8.51
C LEU A 295 11.76 -3.13 9.09
N PHE A 296 11.50 -4.41 9.38
CA PHE A 296 10.28 -4.84 10.07
C PHE A 296 10.09 -4.09 11.40
N ALA A 297 11.13 -4.03 12.23
CA ALA A 297 11.03 -3.49 13.57
C ALA A 297 10.76 -1.97 13.57
N ARG A 298 11.25 -1.23 12.57
CA ARG A 298 10.92 0.20 12.36
C ARG A 298 9.50 0.44 11.83
N HIS A 299 8.82 -0.60 11.35
CA HIS A 299 7.47 -0.52 10.80
C HIS A 299 6.40 -1.06 11.74
N TYR A 300 6.70 -1.12 13.04
CA TYR A 300 5.75 -1.41 14.10
C TYR A 300 5.99 -0.47 15.26
N ALA A 301 4.92 0.04 15.86
CA ALA A 301 4.96 0.85 17.06
C ALA A 301 4.35 0.08 18.24
N LEU A 302 5.01 0.20 19.39
CA LEU A 302 4.46 -0.05 20.71
C LEU A 302 4.11 1.31 21.32
N VAL A 303 2.83 1.52 21.64
CA VAL A 303 2.35 2.69 22.38
C VAL A 303 1.90 2.24 23.76
N HIS A 304 2.37 2.94 24.79
CA HIS A 304 1.87 2.80 26.16
C HIS A 304 1.35 4.15 26.65
N ALA A 305 0.06 4.22 26.95
CA ALA A 305 -0.59 5.42 27.46
C ALA A 305 -1.16 5.19 28.87
N SER A 306 -1.17 6.23 29.71
CA SER A 306 -1.72 6.20 31.07
C SER A 306 -2.54 7.44 31.40
N THR A 307 -3.64 7.25 32.14
CA THR A 307 -4.44 8.36 32.71
C THR A 307 -3.88 8.88 34.04
N SER A 308 -2.92 8.17 34.64
CA SER A 308 -2.27 8.60 35.88
C SER A 308 -1.14 9.60 35.60
N PRO A 309 -0.90 10.58 36.48
CA PRO A 309 0.28 11.46 36.38
C PRO A 309 1.56 10.67 36.65
N ALA A 310 2.68 11.09 36.05
CA ALA A 310 3.97 10.44 36.23
C ALA A 310 4.35 10.35 37.73
N ASN A 311 4.64 9.14 38.21
CA ASN A 311 5.17 8.94 39.56
C ASN A 311 6.57 9.56 39.67
N GLN A 312 6.81 10.33 40.74
CA GLN A 312 8.12 10.94 41.03
C GLN A 312 9.24 9.92 41.35
N ASP A 313 8.93 8.62 41.44
CA ASP A 313 9.87 7.54 41.81
C ASP A 313 10.23 6.55 40.67
N GLY A 314 9.76 6.77 39.44
CA GLY A 314 10.07 5.88 38.31
C GLY A 314 11.02 6.55 37.32
N LYS A 315 12.19 5.96 37.08
CA LYS A 315 13.07 6.34 35.96
C LYS A 315 12.24 6.42 34.67
N SER A 316 11.96 7.63 34.19
CA SER A 316 11.39 7.84 32.86
C SER A 316 12.27 7.11 31.86
N LEU A 317 11.67 6.30 31.00
CA LEU A 317 12.40 5.68 29.89
C LEU A 317 12.97 6.84 29.04
N PRO A 318 14.27 6.83 28.73
CA PRO A 318 14.89 7.94 28.02
C PRO A 318 14.22 8.07 26.65
N ASN A 319 13.53 9.20 26.43
CA ASN A 319 13.09 9.61 25.11
C ASN A 319 14.31 9.95 24.26
N PRO A 320 14.55 9.27 23.12
CA PRO A 320 15.54 9.70 22.16
C PRO A 320 14.93 10.83 21.30
N THR A 321 14.62 11.98 21.91
CA THR A 321 14.31 13.17 21.11
C THR A 321 15.55 14.02 20.94
N SER A 322 15.83 14.29 19.67
CA SER A 322 16.62 15.41 19.14
C SER A 322 18.08 15.49 19.57
N GLU A 323 18.95 14.80 18.84
CA GLU A 323 20.34 15.25 18.71
C GLU A 323 20.59 15.78 17.28
N ASN A 324 20.84 17.09 17.24
CA ASN A 324 21.64 17.85 16.27
C ASN A 324 21.77 17.27 14.85
N ARG A 325 20.89 17.71 13.95
CA ARG A 325 21.20 17.77 12.51
C ARG A 325 22.45 18.63 12.34
N ARG A 326 23.61 17.99 12.13
CA ARG A 326 24.79 18.69 11.63
C ARG A 326 24.49 19.14 10.20
N ASP A 327 24.72 20.42 9.92
CA ASP A 327 24.67 20.97 8.57
C ASP A 327 25.65 20.19 7.69
N ALA A 328 25.11 19.29 6.88
CA ALA A 328 25.87 18.53 5.91
C ALA A 328 25.97 19.34 4.61
N ALA A 329 27.13 19.31 3.97
CA ALA A 329 27.31 19.90 2.65
C ALA A 329 26.34 19.24 1.66
N GLU A 330 25.44 20.04 1.07
CA GLU A 330 24.46 19.56 0.11
C GLU A 330 25.11 19.39 -1.26
N VAL A 331 25.04 18.16 -1.78
CA VAL A 331 25.43 17.82 -3.14
C VAL A 331 24.17 17.32 -3.86
N SER A 332 23.87 17.88 -5.02
CA SER A 332 22.73 17.45 -5.84
C SER A 332 23.05 16.16 -6.61
N LEU A 333 22.25 15.12 -6.38
CA LEU A 333 22.25 13.89 -7.17
C LEU A 333 21.23 13.97 -8.32
N GLU A 334 21.61 13.48 -9.49
CA GLU A 334 20.71 13.08 -10.58
C GLU A 334 20.55 11.57 -10.57
N VAL A 335 19.31 11.11 -10.65
CA VAL A 335 18.98 9.69 -10.66
C VAL A 335 18.19 9.37 -11.92
N GLU A 336 18.73 8.48 -12.74
CA GLU A 336 18.09 7.97 -13.94
C GLU A 336 17.67 6.51 -13.72
N CYS A 337 16.44 6.14 -14.08
CA CYS A 337 15.97 4.75 -14.06
C CYS A 337 15.95 4.19 -15.49
N HIS A 338 16.81 3.21 -15.75
CA HIS A 338 16.92 2.51 -17.01
C HIS A 338 16.19 1.16 -16.90
N GLN A 339 15.17 0.97 -17.74
CA GLN A 339 14.33 -0.25 -17.83
C GLN A 339 13.41 -0.51 -16.63
N THR A 340 12.11 -0.29 -16.80
CA THR A 340 11.09 -0.53 -15.77
C THR A 340 10.62 -1.99 -15.65
N ASN A 341 11.27 -2.95 -16.32
CA ASN A 341 10.91 -4.37 -16.33
C ASN A 341 12.15 -5.28 -16.51
N ALA A 342 13.23 -5.02 -15.76
CA ALA A 342 14.47 -5.79 -15.88
C ALA A 342 14.20 -7.32 -15.71
N PRO A 343 14.81 -8.17 -16.56
CA PRO A 343 14.32 -9.52 -16.83
C PRO A 343 14.38 -10.50 -15.65
N ARG A 344 15.10 -10.22 -14.54
CA ARG A 344 15.16 -11.13 -13.38
C ARG A 344 15.30 -10.39 -12.04
N ARG A 345 14.26 -10.54 -11.21
CA ARG A 345 14.22 -10.10 -9.81
C ARG A 345 15.03 -11.07 -8.94
N ARG A 346 16.21 -10.64 -8.47
CA ARG A 346 17.10 -11.44 -7.62
C ARG A 346 17.87 -10.60 -6.62
N PHE A 347 18.18 -11.19 -5.47
CA PHE A 347 19.23 -10.77 -4.56
C PHE A 347 20.55 -11.42 -5.00
N GLY A 348 21.24 -10.77 -5.94
CA GLY A 348 22.49 -11.26 -6.54
C GLY A 348 23.66 -10.31 -6.29
N GLU A 349 24.78 -10.61 -6.93
CA GLU A 349 25.97 -9.73 -6.96
C GLU A 349 26.23 -9.25 -8.37
N ALA A 350 26.64 -7.99 -8.51
CA ALA A 350 27.01 -7.42 -9.79
C ALA A 350 28.50 -7.13 -9.88
N MET A 351 29.06 -7.33 -11.06
CA MET A 351 30.44 -6.96 -11.37
C MET A 351 30.54 -6.29 -12.74
N THR A 352 31.53 -5.44 -12.91
CA THR A 352 31.86 -4.82 -14.19
C THR A 352 32.87 -5.66 -14.95
N VAL A 353 32.65 -5.89 -16.25
CA VAL A 353 33.60 -6.51 -17.17
C VAL A 353 33.88 -5.59 -18.34
N SER A 354 35.11 -5.65 -18.88
CA SER A 354 35.53 -4.88 -20.04
C SER A 354 35.90 -5.81 -21.20
N SER A 355 35.43 -5.49 -22.40
CA SER A 355 35.86 -6.19 -23.62
C SER A 355 37.29 -5.79 -24.02
N SER A 356 37.88 -6.52 -24.97
CA SER A 356 39.19 -6.18 -25.55
C SER A 356 39.23 -4.79 -26.22
N MET A 357 38.06 -4.23 -26.54
CA MET A 357 37.91 -2.86 -27.08
C MET A 357 37.60 -1.83 -25.99
N GLY A 358 37.67 -2.18 -24.71
CA GLY A 358 37.40 -1.29 -23.58
C GLY A 358 35.91 -1.00 -23.32
N ARG A 359 34.99 -1.72 -23.99
CA ARG A 359 33.54 -1.56 -23.75
C ARG A 359 33.14 -2.24 -22.46
N GLN A 360 32.40 -1.53 -21.59
CA GLN A 360 32.03 -2.04 -20.28
C GLN A 360 30.61 -2.63 -20.25
N SER A 361 30.46 -3.77 -19.58
CA SER A 361 29.17 -4.38 -19.28
C SER A 361 29.10 -4.73 -17.79
N ALA A 362 27.91 -4.64 -17.21
CA ALA A 362 27.64 -5.15 -15.87
C ALA A 362 27.07 -6.57 -15.98
N ILE A 363 27.57 -7.48 -15.14
CA ILE A 363 27.03 -8.83 -15.02
C ILE A 363 26.44 -8.94 -13.62
N HIS A 364 25.12 -9.12 -13.53
CA HIS A 364 24.41 -9.45 -12.29
C HIS A 364 24.25 -10.98 -12.22
N MET A 365 24.97 -11.62 -11.32
CA MET A 365 25.15 -13.07 -11.31
C MET A 365 24.69 -13.71 -10.00
N MET A 366 24.29 -14.98 -10.12
CA MET A 366 23.96 -15.86 -9.00
C MET A 366 22.86 -15.27 -8.10
N GLY A 367 22.81 -15.66 -6.83
CA GLY A 367 21.90 -15.06 -5.85
C GLY A 367 20.53 -15.75 -5.73
N LEU A 368 19.65 -15.14 -4.94
CA LEU A 368 18.29 -15.63 -4.68
C LEU A 368 17.28 -14.89 -5.55
N GLY A 369 16.80 -15.53 -6.60
CA GLY A 369 15.69 -15.03 -7.41
C GLY A 369 14.34 -15.30 -6.75
N SER A 370 13.25 -14.83 -7.37
CA SER A 370 11.89 -15.15 -6.93
C SER A 370 11.63 -16.66 -6.77
N ASN A 371 12.42 -17.49 -7.47
CA ASN A 371 12.39 -18.95 -7.67
C ASN A 371 13.26 -19.74 -6.68
N GLY A 372 14.17 -19.08 -5.97
CA GLY A 372 15.24 -19.76 -5.25
C GLY A 372 16.60 -19.37 -5.82
N ARG A 373 17.65 -20.17 -5.54
CA ARG A 373 19.01 -19.84 -5.97
C ARG A 373 19.10 -19.90 -7.49
N ALA A 374 19.48 -18.79 -8.11
CA ALA A 374 19.69 -18.70 -9.54
C ALA A 374 21.15 -19.03 -9.87
N ASP A 375 21.36 -19.85 -10.90
CA ASP A 375 22.66 -20.20 -11.49
C ASP A 375 22.97 -19.40 -12.77
N SER A 376 22.09 -18.45 -13.07
CA SER A 376 22.15 -17.61 -14.26
C SER A 376 22.79 -16.25 -13.99
N SER A 377 23.17 -15.57 -15.05
CA SER A 377 23.61 -14.17 -15.01
C SER A 377 22.82 -13.33 -16.00
N ASP A 378 22.59 -12.07 -15.63
CA ASP A 378 22.02 -11.03 -16.48
C ASP A 378 23.14 -10.07 -16.86
N VAL A 379 23.26 -9.76 -18.15
CA VAL A 379 24.33 -8.90 -18.68
C VAL A 379 23.71 -7.59 -19.19
N TYR A 380 24.16 -6.47 -18.64
CA TYR A 380 23.71 -5.13 -18.96
C TYR A 380 24.84 -4.38 -19.66
N SER A 381 24.53 -3.72 -20.78
CA SER A 381 25.47 -2.83 -21.44
C SER A 381 25.57 -1.51 -20.66
N LEU A 382 26.77 -1.06 -20.27
CA LEU A 382 26.97 0.20 -19.55
C LEU A 382 27.19 1.41 -20.48
N GLY A 383 26.96 1.22 -21.79
CA GLY A 383 27.00 2.27 -22.82
C GLY A 383 26.16 1.90 -24.04
N ARG A 384 26.20 2.70 -25.12
CA ARG A 384 25.45 2.41 -26.35
C ARG A 384 26.16 1.38 -27.22
N HIS A 385 26.16 0.11 -26.80
CA HIS A 385 26.70 -1.00 -27.57
C HIS A 385 25.93 -2.31 -27.32
N ASP A 386 25.79 -3.12 -28.37
CA ASP A 386 25.05 -4.39 -28.34
C ASP A 386 25.96 -5.63 -28.21
N ASP A 387 27.27 -5.41 -28.10
CA ASP A 387 28.27 -6.48 -27.99
C ASP A 387 28.39 -6.97 -26.55
N LEU A 388 27.51 -7.89 -26.16
CA LEU A 388 27.47 -8.46 -24.81
C LEU A 388 28.45 -9.63 -24.67
N PRO A 389 29.25 -9.69 -23.59
CA PRO A 389 30.18 -10.79 -23.35
C PRO A 389 29.45 -12.13 -23.24
N LYS A 390 29.92 -13.13 -23.99
CA LYS A 390 29.51 -14.53 -23.82
C LYS A 390 30.29 -15.15 -22.66
N LEU A 391 29.62 -15.37 -21.54
CA LEU A 391 30.23 -16.01 -20.38
C LEU A 391 30.32 -17.53 -20.59
N PRO A 392 31.51 -18.15 -20.42
CA PRO A 392 31.60 -19.60 -20.42
C PRO A 392 30.90 -20.16 -19.17
N LEU A 393 29.92 -21.05 -19.36
CA LEU A 393 29.20 -21.77 -18.29
C LEU A 393 30.07 -22.79 -17.52
N ILE A 394 31.34 -22.93 -17.91
CA ILE A 394 32.30 -23.85 -17.30
C ILE A 394 33.40 -22.99 -16.66
N GLY A 395 33.49 -23.02 -15.33
CA GLY A 395 34.56 -22.38 -14.58
C GLY A 395 35.93 -22.97 -14.94
N PRO A 396 37.04 -22.29 -14.59
CA PRO A 396 38.36 -22.86 -14.77
C PRO A 396 38.44 -24.24 -14.07
N PRO A 397 39.21 -25.21 -14.60
CA PRO A 397 39.48 -26.45 -13.88
C PRO A 397 40.05 -26.09 -12.49
N PRO A 398 39.75 -26.90 -11.45
CA PRO A 398 40.21 -26.61 -10.09
C PRO A 398 41.73 -26.40 -10.11
N LEU A 399 42.17 -25.20 -9.76
CA LEU A 399 43.58 -24.90 -9.55
C LEU A 399 44.04 -25.72 -8.34
N GLU A 400 45.11 -26.51 -8.48
CA GLU A 400 45.72 -27.32 -7.40
C GLU A 400 46.31 -26.48 -6.25
N SER A 401 46.24 -25.15 -6.32
CA SER A 401 46.79 -24.23 -5.34
C SER A 401 45.74 -23.89 -4.26
N GLN A 402 46.02 -24.27 -3.00
CA GLN A 402 45.28 -23.76 -1.85
C GLN A 402 45.61 -22.28 -1.65
N TRP A 403 44.66 -21.41 -1.97
CA TRP A 403 44.71 -20.01 -1.58
C TRP A 403 44.27 -19.89 -0.12
N THR A 404 45.11 -19.34 0.74
CA THR A 404 44.74 -18.98 2.11
C THR A 404 44.47 -17.49 2.20
N ILE A 405 43.34 -17.13 2.81
CA ILE A 405 43.04 -15.75 3.21
C ILE A 405 43.36 -15.66 4.70
N GLU A 406 44.33 -14.83 5.06
CA GLU A 406 44.65 -14.54 6.45
C GLU A 406 43.98 -13.22 6.86
N PHE A 407 43.10 -13.29 7.86
CA PHE A 407 42.47 -12.10 8.42
C PHE A 407 43.29 -11.59 9.60
N LYS A 408 43.89 -10.42 9.45
CA LYS A 408 44.51 -9.71 10.58
C LYS A 408 43.46 -8.85 11.25
N SER A 409 43.09 -9.19 12.48
CA SER A 409 42.21 -8.34 13.29
C SER A 409 42.93 -7.02 13.58
N ILE A 410 42.43 -5.94 12.98
CA ILE A 410 42.85 -4.58 13.33
C ILE A 410 41.89 -4.14 14.43
N VAL A 411 42.38 -4.01 15.67
CA VAL A 411 41.59 -3.42 16.76
C VAL A 411 41.56 -1.92 16.51
N PRO A 412 40.42 -1.31 16.13
CA PRO A 412 40.38 0.11 15.84
C PRO A 412 40.56 0.88 17.15
N THR A 413 41.49 1.85 17.17
CA THR A 413 41.59 2.88 18.22
C THR A 413 40.51 3.97 18.10
N LEU A 414 39.61 3.85 17.12
CA LEU A 414 38.53 4.80 16.88
C LEU A 414 37.45 4.66 17.95
N SER A 415 37.22 5.73 18.71
CA SER A 415 36.09 5.84 19.63
C SER A 415 34.80 5.62 18.84
N ARG A 416 34.09 4.52 19.09
CA ARG A 416 32.74 4.28 18.54
C ARG A 416 31.84 5.45 18.95
N GLN A 417 31.48 6.32 18.00
CA GLN A 417 30.42 7.29 18.20
C GLN A 417 29.09 6.60 17.87
N ILE A 418 28.20 6.52 18.86
CA ILE A 418 26.82 6.06 18.64
C ILE A 418 26.18 7.03 17.63
N GLY A 419 25.46 6.50 16.64
CA GLY A 419 24.86 7.32 15.57
C GLY A 419 25.81 7.65 14.40
N ASP A 420 26.96 6.97 14.28
CA ASP A 420 27.78 7.06 13.07
C ASP A 420 26.94 6.63 11.84
N PRO A 421 26.83 7.45 10.78
CA PRO A 421 26.10 7.12 9.56
C PRO A 421 26.57 5.81 8.89
N LEU A 422 27.73 5.26 9.26
CA LEU A 422 28.26 3.99 8.78
C LEU A 422 27.75 2.77 9.55
N SER A 423 27.05 2.94 10.68
CA SER A 423 26.47 1.84 11.47
C SER A 423 25.18 1.32 10.81
N ARG A 424 25.34 0.54 9.74
CA ARG A 424 24.24 0.06 8.89
C ARG A 424 24.33 -1.44 8.57
N PHE A 425 23.18 -2.11 8.51
CA PHE A 425 23.05 -3.48 7.98
C PHE A 425 22.69 -3.46 6.48
N GLY A 426 23.23 -4.43 5.72
CA GLY A 426 22.90 -4.61 4.30
C GLY A 426 23.36 -3.49 3.36
N ALA A 427 24.21 -2.56 3.83
CA ALA A 427 24.77 -1.48 3.00
C ALA A 427 25.85 -2.00 2.04
N ARG A 428 25.98 -1.37 0.87
CA ARG A 428 27.00 -1.68 -0.13
C ARG A 428 28.07 -0.59 -0.19
N CYS A 429 29.34 -0.98 -0.13
CA CYS A 429 30.45 -0.05 -0.31
C CYS A 429 30.98 -0.17 -1.74
N VAL A 430 31.10 0.95 -2.43
CA VAL A 430 31.63 1.01 -3.80
C VAL A 430 32.67 2.13 -3.87
N GLU A 431 33.79 1.83 -4.52
CA GLU A 431 34.81 2.84 -4.84
C GLU A 431 34.40 3.60 -6.10
N LEU A 432 34.29 4.92 -5.99
CA LEU A 432 33.99 5.82 -7.10
C LEU A 432 35.07 6.91 -7.15
N GLY A 433 36.00 6.79 -8.10
CA GLY A 433 37.18 7.65 -8.17
C GLY A 433 38.10 7.46 -6.96
N SER A 434 38.31 8.51 -6.17
CA SER A 434 39.16 8.50 -4.96
C SER A 434 38.35 8.44 -3.66
N CYS A 435 37.05 8.13 -3.73
CA CYS A 435 36.17 8.11 -2.57
C CYS A 435 35.41 6.79 -2.47
N THR A 436 35.18 6.34 -1.24
CA THR A 436 34.32 5.19 -0.96
C THR A 436 32.90 5.71 -0.72
N VAL A 437 31.90 5.14 -1.39
CA VAL A 437 30.48 5.46 -1.17
C VAL A 437 29.79 4.28 -0.51
N VAL A 438 29.14 4.53 0.62
CA VAL A 438 28.25 3.59 1.30
C VAL A 438 26.83 3.83 0.83
N CYS A 439 26.24 2.80 0.23
CA CYS A 439 24.97 2.85 -0.47
C CYS A 439 23.92 2.03 0.26
N GLY A 440 22.79 2.66 0.61
CA GLY A 440 21.64 2.02 1.22
C GLY A 440 21.91 1.46 2.63
N GLY A 441 21.24 0.34 2.91
CA GLY A 441 21.24 -0.31 4.22
C GLY A 441 20.31 0.34 5.25
N MET A 442 20.09 -0.39 6.34
CA MET A 442 19.26 0.05 7.47
C MET A 442 20.16 0.49 8.62
N GLY A 443 20.00 1.73 9.09
CA GLY A 443 20.88 2.35 10.08
C GLY A 443 20.24 2.54 11.44
N GLN A 444 21.08 2.78 12.46
CA GLN A 444 20.60 3.11 13.80
C GLN A 444 19.80 4.43 13.83
N ASP A 445 20.14 5.37 12.95
CA ASP A 445 19.36 6.60 12.72
C ASP A 445 18.07 6.25 11.94
N PRO A 446 16.88 6.61 12.44
CA PRO A 446 15.60 6.33 11.76
C PRO A 446 15.46 6.96 10.37
N SER A 447 16.27 7.98 10.02
CA SER A 447 16.31 8.53 8.66
C SER A 447 16.93 7.57 7.64
N VAL A 448 17.73 6.60 8.11
CA VAL A 448 18.44 5.64 7.27
C VAL A 448 17.59 4.41 7.01
N GLN A 449 16.86 4.42 5.89
CA GLN A 449 15.88 3.37 5.55
C GLN A 449 16.12 2.76 4.17
N GLY A 450 17.38 2.46 3.86
CA GLY A 450 17.72 1.71 2.67
C GLY A 450 17.79 2.54 1.39
N ARG A 451 17.69 3.87 1.45
CA ARG A 451 17.77 4.76 0.27
C ARG A 451 18.93 5.76 0.31
N ASP A 452 19.65 5.80 1.42
CA ASP A 452 20.63 6.85 1.70
C ASP A 452 22.02 6.50 1.16
N LEU A 453 22.73 7.51 0.67
CA LEU A 453 24.13 7.42 0.26
C LEU A 453 25.02 8.24 1.20
N VAL A 454 26.21 7.72 1.52
CA VAL A 454 27.20 8.40 2.36
C VAL A 454 28.57 8.27 1.73
N VAL A 455 29.25 9.38 1.47
CA VAL A 455 30.65 9.39 1.04
C VAL A 455 31.54 9.27 2.26
N VAL A 456 32.56 8.42 2.17
CA VAL A 456 33.63 8.25 3.14
C VAL A 456 34.94 8.67 2.50
N SER A 457 35.63 9.61 3.14
CA SER A 457 36.99 10.01 2.76
C SER A 457 37.94 9.55 3.85
N ILE A 458 38.85 8.63 3.49
CA ILE A 458 39.89 8.11 4.39
C ILE A 458 41.15 8.95 4.21
N ARG A 459 41.75 9.37 5.32
CA ARG A 459 43.01 10.13 5.35
C ARG A 459 44.20 9.18 5.51
N ASP A 460 45.39 9.67 5.16
CA ASP A 460 46.64 8.89 5.24
C ASP A 460 46.96 8.37 6.66
N ASP A 461 46.43 9.02 7.69
CA ASP A 461 46.58 8.62 9.10
C ASP A 461 45.55 7.54 9.55
N GLY A 462 44.70 7.07 8.64
CA GLY A 462 43.66 6.08 8.90
C GLY A 462 42.37 6.65 9.52
N SER A 463 42.30 7.96 9.77
CA SER A 463 41.04 8.63 10.14
C SER A 463 40.14 8.82 8.92
N TYR A 464 38.82 9.00 9.15
CA TYR A 464 37.86 9.21 8.07
C TYR A 464 36.89 10.34 8.37
N THR A 465 36.33 10.91 7.30
CA THR A 465 35.19 11.84 7.35
C THR A 465 34.04 11.29 6.54
N THR A 466 32.80 11.53 6.99
CA THR A 466 31.58 11.12 6.29
C THR A 466 30.75 12.32 5.85
N ALA A 467 30.14 12.22 4.67
CA ALA A 467 29.21 13.22 4.15
C ALA A 467 27.99 12.53 3.51
N PRO A 468 26.76 12.76 4.01
CA PRO A 468 25.56 12.21 3.37
C PRO A 468 25.30 12.90 2.03
N LEU A 469 24.89 12.15 1.02
CA LEU A 469 24.45 12.69 -0.27
C LEU A 469 22.91 12.71 -0.31
N ARG A 470 22.32 13.77 -0.87
CA ARG A 470 20.86 13.93 -0.92
C ARG A 470 20.39 14.16 -2.37
N CYS A 471 19.39 13.40 -2.82
CA CYS A 471 18.66 13.72 -4.06
C CYS A 471 17.73 14.91 -3.79
N GLN A 472 17.61 15.82 -4.76
CA GLN A 472 16.64 16.93 -4.67
C GLN A 472 15.20 16.42 -4.62
N ASP A 473 14.95 15.26 -5.23
CA ASP A 473 13.69 14.53 -5.16
C ASP A 473 13.91 13.20 -4.42
N ALA A 474 13.59 13.12 -3.13
CA ALA A 474 13.79 11.89 -2.37
C ALA A 474 12.97 10.69 -2.91
N ALA A 475 11.90 10.92 -3.68
CA ALA A 475 11.13 9.85 -4.31
C ALA A 475 11.88 9.20 -5.49
N CYS A 476 12.89 9.89 -6.03
CA CYS A 476 13.77 9.42 -7.11
C CYS A 476 14.64 8.21 -6.69
N MET A 477 14.94 8.11 -5.39
CA MET A 477 15.98 7.21 -4.89
C MET A 477 15.47 5.76 -4.84
N PRO A 478 16.20 4.80 -5.44
CA PRO A 478 15.82 3.40 -5.40
C PRO A 478 15.95 2.84 -3.99
N PHE A 479 15.15 1.80 -3.71
CA PHE A 479 15.32 1.03 -2.48
C PHE A 479 16.49 0.05 -2.62
N MET A 480 17.59 0.34 -1.93
CA MET A 480 18.89 -0.32 -2.12
C MET A 480 19.12 -1.50 -1.16
N VAL A 481 18.19 -1.84 -0.27
CA VAL A 481 18.32 -3.06 0.56
C VAL A 481 18.30 -4.29 -0.36
N GLY A 482 19.30 -5.15 -0.20
CA GLY A 482 19.49 -6.32 -1.05
C GLY A 482 19.86 -6.01 -2.51
N SER A 483 20.18 -4.75 -2.84
CA SER A 483 20.62 -4.36 -4.18
C SER A 483 22.09 -4.69 -4.43
N SER A 484 22.44 -4.82 -5.69
CA SER A 484 23.83 -4.76 -6.17
C SER A 484 24.16 -3.33 -6.58
N VAL A 485 25.33 -2.83 -6.21
CA VAL A 485 25.80 -1.50 -6.61
C VAL A 485 27.18 -1.63 -7.22
N ILE A 486 27.39 -1.01 -8.38
CA ILE A 486 28.68 -0.97 -9.07
C ILE A 486 29.03 0.47 -9.47
N ALA A 487 30.33 0.78 -9.51
CA ALA A 487 30.81 2.02 -10.10
C ALA A 487 31.12 1.83 -11.60
N CYS A 488 30.73 2.82 -12.40
CA CYS A 488 31.11 2.93 -13.80
C CYS A 488 31.45 4.39 -14.06
N GLU A 489 32.70 4.69 -14.40
CA GLU A 489 33.17 6.07 -14.62
C GLU A 489 32.89 6.96 -13.39
N ASP A 490 32.02 7.96 -13.49
CA ASP A 490 31.63 8.93 -12.46
C ASP A 490 30.21 8.71 -11.91
N ARG A 491 29.61 7.54 -12.18
CA ARG A 491 28.24 7.17 -11.77
C ARG A 491 28.19 5.84 -11.01
N LEU A 492 27.18 5.72 -10.16
CA LEU A 492 26.80 4.48 -9.50
C LEU A 492 25.67 3.82 -10.28
N VAL A 493 25.77 2.53 -10.54
CA VAL A 493 24.69 1.73 -11.13
C VAL A 493 24.16 0.77 -10.08
N ILE A 494 22.85 0.85 -9.82
CA ILE A 494 22.14 0.05 -8.82
C ILE A 494 21.22 -0.92 -9.56
N ILE A 495 21.38 -2.20 -9.27
CA ILE A 495 20.67 -3.29 -9.94
C ILE A 495 19.95 -4.13 -8.88
N GLY A 496 18.63 -4.28 -9.06
CA GLY A 496 17.79 -5.06 -8.15
C GLY A 496 17.63 -4.40 -6.79
N GLY A 497 17.36 -5.22 -5.77
CA GLY A 497 16.93 -4.77 -4.45
C GLY A 497 15.49 -5.16 -4.15
N GLY A 498 15.11 -5.05 -2.89
CA GLY A 498 13.80 -5.46 -2.41
C GLY A 498 13.81 -5.80 -0.92
N ALA A 499 12.62 -6.01 -0.38
CA ALA A 499 12.45 -6.49 0.99
C ALA A 499 11.16 -7.29 1.12
N THR A 500 11.15 -8.25 2.04
CA THR A 500 9.95 -9.03 2.35
C THR A 500 9.27 -8.50 3.61
N CYS A 501 8.01 -8.05 3.46
CA CYS A 501 7.14 -7.71 4.59
C CYS A 501 6.26 -8.91 4.96
N PHE A 502 6.19 -9.25 6.25
CA PHE A 502 5.45 -10.42 6.75
C PHE A 502 3.96 -10.41 6.45
N SER A 503 3.33 -9.23 6.48
CA SER A 503 1.88 -9.08 6.32
C SER A 503 1.50 -8.63 4.91
N MET A 504 2.44 -8.06 4.15
CA MET A 504 2.14 -7.30 2.93
C MET A 504 2.88 -7.82 1.68
N GLY A 505 3.70 -8.87 1.84
CA GLY A 505 4.38 -9.55 0.75
C GLY A 505 5.77 -8.99 0.43
N THR A 506 6.36 -9.44 -0.67
CA THR A 506 7.71 -9.02 -1.09
C THR A 506 7.64 -7.86 -2.06
N PHE A 507 8.31 -6.77 -1.72
CA PHE A 507 8.62 -5.67 -2.62
C PHE A 507 9.91 -5.98 -3.39
N TRP A 508 9.90 -5.73 -4.69
CA TRP A 508 11.08 -5.86 -5.55
C TRP A 508 11.32 -4.54 -6.25
N GLU A 509 12.56 -4.10 -6.26
CA GLU A 509 12.99 -2.99 -7.10
C GLU A 509 13.10 -3.49 -8.55
N THR A 510 12.38 -2.84 -9.45
CA THR A 510 12.22 -3.32 -10.84
C THR A 510 13.03 -2.53 -11.86
N GLY A 511 13.61 -1.41 -11.44
CA GLY A 511 14.49 -0.57 -12.25
C GLY A 511 15.97 -0.94 -12.13
N VAL A 512 16.76 -0.57 -13.14
CA VAL A 512 18.22 -0.39 -13.01
C VAL A 512 18.49 1.10 -12.92
N TYR A 513 19.07 1.57 -11.83
CA TYR A 513 19.23 3.00 -11.57
C TYR A 513 20.66 3.43 -11.84
N SER A 514 20.86 4.57 -12.48
CA SER A 514 22.14 5.26 -12.56
C SER A 514 22.05 6.51 -11.70
N ILE A 515 22.97 6.66 -10.74
CA ILE A 515 23.10 7.85 -9.92
C ILE A 515 24.37 8.58 -10.35
N THR A 516 24.19 9.75 -10.94
CA THR A 516 25.25 10.69 -11.28
C THR A 516 25.15 11.86 -10.32
N ALA A 517 26.27 12.48 -9.99
CA ALA A 517 26.25 13.57 -9.05
C ALA A 517 26.80 14.83 -9.70
N HIS A 518 25.97 15.88 -9.75
CA HIS A 518 26.25 17.12 -10.46
C HIS A 518 27.09 18.08 -9.64
N ASP A 519 27.84 18.93 -10.34
CA ASP A 519 28.71 19.98 -9.82
C ASP A 519 29.75 19.49 -8.79
N GLY A 520 30.96 19.19 -9.27
CA GLY A 520 32.16 19.36 -8.46
C GLY A 520 32.25 18.54 -7.17
N LEU A 521 31.56 17.40 -7.06
CA LEU A 521 31.77 16.43 -5.97
C LEU A 521 33.26 16.13 -5.74
N TRP A 522 34.01 16.18 -6.85
CA TRP A 522 35.41 15.84 -6.97
C TRP A 522 36.35 17.05 -6.77
N GLN A 523 35.82 18.24 -6.45
CA GLN A 523 36.59 19.44 -6.11
C GLN A 523 36.28 20.01 -4.71
N ILE A 524 35.32 19.45 -3.95
CA ILE A 524 35.04 19.85 -2.56
C ILE A 524 36.25 19.60 -1.62
N VAL A 525 37.30 18.93 -2.09
CA VAL A 525 38.55 18.75 -1.34
C VAL A 525 39.54 19.92 -1.46
N ASN A 526 39.39 20.90 -2.37
CA ASN A 526 40.31 22.06 -2.41
C ASN A 526 39.73 23.38 -2.97
N CYS A 527 39.54 24.35 -2.07
CA CYS A 527 39.59 25.82 -2.22
C CYS A 527 38.77 26.59 -3.27
N ALA A 528 37.95 27.52 -2.75
CA ALA A 528 37.65 28.90 -3.17
C ALA A 528 37.74 29.34 -4.66
N SER A 529 36.62 29.91 -5.14
CA SER A 529 36.45 31.12 -5.99
C SER A 529 35.65 30.99 -7.31
N ARG A 530 34.61 31.83 -7.38
CA ARG A 530 33.81 32.41 -8.49
C ARG A 530 34.00 31.89 -9.94
N GLY A 531 32.86 31.66 -10.61
CA GLY A 531 32.72 31.79 -12.07
C GLY A 531 31.39 31.27 -12.61
N SER A 532 30.77 31.99 -13.55
CA SER A 532 29.37 31.86 -14.01
C SER A 532 29.10 30.78 -15.08
N ARG A 533 27.84 30.27 -15.05
CA ARG A 533 27.09 29.40 -15.99
C ARG A 533 27.47 29.43 -17.49
N PRO A 534 27.22 28.31 -18.19
CA PRO A 534 26.18 28.32 -19.23
C PRO A 534 25.21 27.12 -19.15
N ALA A 535 24.00 27.32 -19.66
CA ALA A 535 22.87 26.39 -19.58
C ALA A 535 23.05 25.14 -20.46
N GLY A 536 22.80 23.96 -19.88
CA GLY A 536 22.72 22.65 -20.55
C GLY A 536 21.27 22.18 -20.75
N GLN A 537 21.04 21.44 -21.83
CA GLN A 537 19.76 21.12 -22.46
C GLN A 537 18.88 20.10 -21.69
N PRO A 538 17.55 20.05 -21.94
CA PRO A 538 16.59 19.32 -21.11
C PRO A 538 16.47 17.83 -21.42
N ALA A 539 16.16 17.04 -20.38
CA ALA A 539 15.81 15.62 -20.43
C ALA A 539 14.61 15.34 -21.35
N ALA A 540 14.56 14.12 -21.91
CA ALA A 540 13.49 13.69 -22.83
C ALA A 540 12.13 13.70 -22.13
N LYS A 541 11.34 14.72 -22.45
CA LYS A 541 9.96 14.87 -21.97
C LYS A 541 9.04 13.85 -22.64
N THR A 542 8.06 13.35 -21.89
CA THR A 542 6.90 12.67 -22.46
C THR A 542 6.25 13.57 -23.50
N ILE A 543 6.16 13.10 -24.76
CA ILE A 543 5.58 13.88 -25.85
C ILE A 543 4.06 13.66 -25.80
N VAL A 544 3.34 14.67 -25.32
CA VAL A 544 1.88 14.69 -25.35
C VAL A 544 1.43 15.04 -26.77
N THR A 545 0.67 14.13 -27.38
CA THR A 545 0.14 14.34 -28.74
C THR A 545 -1.25 14.95 -28.65
N SER A 546 -1.52 16.04 -29.38
CA SER A 546 -2.88 16.58 -29.43
C SER A 546 -3.79 15.64 -30.24
N VAL A 547 -4.98 15.35 -29.72
CA VAL A 547 -6.00 14.60 -30.44
C VAL A 547 -6.44 15.41 -31.67
N PRO A 548 -6.40 14.83 -32.89
CA PRO A 548 -6.71 15.56 -34.11
C PRO A 548 -8.17 16.01 -34.14
N ARG A 549 -8.39 17.21 -34.69
CA ARG A 549 -9.72 17.82 -34.89
C ARG A 549 -10.11 17.71 -36.36
N ILE A 550 -11.32 17.24 -36.64
CA ILE A 550 -11.82 16.96 -38.00
C ILE A 550 -13.28 17.41 -38.17
N ARG A 551 -13.74 17.48 -39.42
CA ARG A 551 -15.16 17.64 -39.77
C ARG A 551 -15.61 16.47 -40.64
N LEU A 552 -16.73 15.85 -40.28
CA LEU A 552 -17.32 14.78 -41.08
C LEU A 552 -17.77 15.34 -42.45
N GLY A 553 -17.51 14.59 -43.52
CA GLY A 553 -17.93 14.94 -44.89
C GLY A 553 -16.93 15.76 -45.71
N ALA A 554 -15.82 16.25 -45.13
CA ALA A 554 -14.75 16.92 -45.87
C ALA A 554 -13.54 16.01 -46.19
N GLU A 555 -13.21 15.06 -45.29
CA GLU A 555 -11.97 14.26 -45.38
C GLU A 555 -12.14 12.77 -45.04
N LYS A 556 -13.03 12.40 -44.11
CA LYS A 556 -13.32 11.00 -43.73
C LYS A 556 -14.78 10.82 -43.29
N GLY A 557 -15.33 9.63 -43.53
CA GLY A 557 -16.59 9.17 -42.95
C GLY A 557 -16.42 8.59 -41.54
N PHE A 558 -17.51 8.46 -40.76
CA PHE A 558 -17.43 7.89 -39.41
C PHE A 558 -17.01 6.41 -39.39
N ASP A 559 -17.38 5.64 -40.42
CA ASP A 559 -16.96 4.24 -40.54
C ASP A 559 -15.43 4.10 -40.69
N GLU A 560 -14.77 5.03 -41.36
CA GLU A 560 -13.31 5.07 -41.48
C GLU A 560 -12.64 5.41 -40.15
N ILE A 561 -13.23 6.35 -39.38
CA ILE A 561 -12.76 6.72 -38.04
C ILE A 561 -12.85 5.52 -37.10
N LEU A 562 -13.96 4.77 -37.18
CA LEU A 562 -14.15 3.56 -36.39
C LEU A 562 -13.09 2.50 -36.74
N GLY A 563 -12.80 2.31 -38.04
CA GLY A 563 -11.76 1.40 -38.51
C GLY A 563 -10.34 1.80 -38.11
N ASP A 564 -10.04 3.10 -38.04
CA ASP A 564 -8.73 3.60 -37.60
C ASP A 564 -8.46 3.33 -36.11
N GLY A 565 -9.51 3.22 -35.28
CA GLY A 565 -9.41 2.87 -33.86
C GLY A 565 -8.66 3.91 -32.99
N LYS A 566 -8.61 5.17 -33.43
CA LYS A 566 -7.91 6.28 -32.74
C LYS A 566 -8.89 7.39 -32.34
N PRO A 567 -8.63 8.10 -31.23
CA PRO A 567 -9.47 9.20 -30.80
C PRO A 567 -9.35 10.37 -31.79
N VAL A 568 -10.49 11.02 -32.05
CA VAL A 568 -10.59 12.23 -32.87
C VAL A 568 -11.65 13.15 -32.27
N ILE A 569 -11.45 14.47 -32.38
CA ILE A 569 -12.47 15.47 -32.04
C ILE A 569 -13.19 15.86 -33.33
N ILE A 570 -14.50 15.74 -33.34
CA ILE A 570 -15.35 16.06 -34.48
C ILE A 570 -16.05 17.39 -34.21
N GLU A 571 -15.85 18.34 -35.11
CA GLU A 571 -16.38 19.70 -35.02
C GLU A 571 -17.51 19.95 -36.02
N GLY A 572 -18.35 20.95 -35.72
CA GLY A 572 -19.33 21.47 -36.67
C GLY A 572 -20.53 20.55 -36.90
N LEU A 573 -20.79 19.61 -35.99
CA LEU A 573 -21.94 18.72 -36.04
C LEU A 573 -23.24 19.45 -35.66
N GLY A 574 -24.34 19.09 -36.34
CA GLY A 574 -25.68 19.52 -35.97
C GLY A 574 -26.20 18.77 -34.73
N LEU A 575 -25.76 19.17 -33.54
CA LEU A 575 -26.06 18.50 -32.27
C LEU A 575 -27.43 18.86 -31.65
N GLY A 576 -28.24 19.65 -32.36
CA GLY A 576 -29.53 20.15 -31.90
C GLY A 576 -29.45 21.50 -31.18
N ASP A 577 -30.53 21.86 -30.49
CA ASP A 577 -30.69 23.13 -29.76
C ASP A 577 -29.95 23.15 -28.41
N CYS A 578 -29.39 22.03 -27.96
CA CYS A 578 -28.77 21.85 -26.65
C CYS A 578 -27.66 22.89 -26.37
N LEU A 579 -26.83 23.20 -27.38
CA LEU A 579 -25.73 24.17 -27.29
C LEU A 579 -26.22 25.59 -26.96
N ARG A 580 -27.44 25.92 -27.35
CA ARG A 580 -28.06 27.24 -27.10
C ARG A 580 -28.93 27.23 -25.85
N LYS A 581 -29.67 26.14 -25.60
CA LYS A 581 -30.71 26.10 -24.56
C LYS A 581 -30.20 25.67 -23.18
N TRP A 582 -29.20 24.78 -23.09
CA TRP A 582 -28.79 24.15 -21.83
C TRP A 582 -28.00 25.09 -20.89
N THR A 583 -28.62 26.20 -20.51
CA THR A 583 -28.20 27.03 -19.38
C THR A 583 -28.54 26.34 -18.05
N SER A 584 -27.93 26.78 -16.95
CA SER A 584 -28.23 26.20 -15.62
C SER A 584 -29.73 26.26 -15.29
N ASP A 585 -30.35 27.43 -15.49
CA ASP A 585 -31.78 27.63 -15.22
C ASP A 585 -32.67 26.73 -16.10
N TYR A 586 -32.30 26.58 -17.38
CA TYR A 586 -33.03 25.69 -18.28
C TYR A 586 -32.92 24.23 -17.86
N LEU A 587 -31.71 23.76 -17.51
CA LEU A 587 -31.51 22.39 -17.01
C LEU A 587 -32.34 22.14 -15.75
N LEU A 588 -32.37 23.09 -14.80
CA LEU A 588 -33.21 23.01 -13.60
C LEU A 588 -34.70 22.90 -13.93
N GLN A 589 -35.17 23.68 -14.90
CA GLN A 589 -36.56 23.67 -15.34
C GLN A 589 -36.94 22.35 -16.02
N GLN A 590 -36.07 21.80 -16.89
CA GLN A 590 -36.38 20.60 -17.66
C GLN A 590 -36.23 19.32 -16.84
N VAL A 591 -35.19 19.21 -16.00
CA VAL A 591 -34.98 18.07 -15.11
C VAL A 591 -35.94 18.11 -13.92
N GLY A 592 -36.30 19.32 -13.47
CA GLY A 592 -37.06 19.55 -12.24
C GLY A 592 -36.14 19.69 -11.03
N GLY A 593 -36.21 20.83 -10.34
CA GLY A 593 -35.30 21.14 -9.22
C GLY A 593 -35.33 20.09 -8.09
N ASN A 594 -36.51 19.56 -7.77
CA ASN A 594 -36.71 18.54 -6.73
C ASN A 594 -36.37 17.11 -7.16
N THR A 595 -35.94 16.89 -8.40
CA THR A 595 -35.58 15.56 -8.89
C THR A 595 -34.36 15.04 -8.13
N GLU A 596 -34.50 13.93 -7.42
CA GLU A 596 -33.38 13.33 -6.70
C GLU A 596 -32.37 12.71 -7.67
N VAL A 597 -31.10 13.07 -7.50
CA VAL A 597 -29.97 12.51 -8.25
C VAL A 597 -28.91 11.98 -7.29
N ILE A 598 -28.07 11.06 -7.77
CA ILE A 598 -26.93 10.54 -7.02
C ILE A 598 -25.65 11.06 -7.66
N VAL A 599 -24.84 11.77 -6.90
CA VAL A 599 -23.56 12.34 -7.33
C VAL A 599 -22.41 11.79 -6.50
N HIS A 600 -21.23 11.82 -7.09
CA HIS A 600 -19.97 11.60 -6.39
C HIS A 600 -19.53 12.97 -5.85
N GLU A 601 -19.39 13.10 -4.55
CA GLU A 601 -18.85 14.31 -3.91
C GLU A 601 -17.45 14.00 -3.40
N CYS A 602 -16.45 14.66 -3.99
CA CYS A 602 -15.05 14.52 -3.63
C CYS A 602 -14.78 15.13 -2.25
N HIS A 603 -13.85 14.54 -1.49
CA HIS A 603 -13.48 15.06 -0.18
C HIS A 603 -12.83 16.45 -0.29
N ARG A 604 -12.97 17.27 0.76
CA ARG A 604 -12.62 18.72 0.71
C ARG A 604 -11.12 19.00 0.55
N ASP A 605 -10.28 18.02 0.82
CA ASP A 605 -8.82 18.07 0.79
C ASP A 605 -8.24 17.82 -0.62
N THR A 606 -9.03 17.38 -1.59
CA THR A 606 -8.54 17.09 -2.95
C THR A 606 -9.55 17.41 -4.05
N GLU A 607 -9.06 17.66 -5.26
CA GLU A 607 -9.86 17.81 -6.48
C GLU A 607 -9.91 16.53 -7.30
N LYS A 608 -9.13 15.52 -6.91
CA LYS A 608 -9.02 14.24 -7.61
C LYS A 608 -9.88 13.18 -6.95
N MET A 609 -10.76 12.55 -7.73
CA MET A 609 -11.38 11.31 -7.30
C MET A 609 -10.51 10.10 -7.67
N ASP A 610 -10.51 9.10 -6.80
CA ASP A 610 -9.90 7.79 -7.01
C ASP A 610 -10.89 6.70 -6.63
N PHE A 611 -11.19 5.83 -7.60
CA PHE A 611 -12.15 4.76 -7.41
C PHE A 611 -11.68 3.67 -6.44
N ASN A 612 -10.38 3.43 -6.32
CA ASN A 612 -9.86 2.34 -5.50
C ASN A 612 -9.80 2.76 -4.02
N SER A 613 -9.28 3.96 -3.74
CA SER A 613 -9.26 4.50 -2.37
C SER A 613 -10.62 5.03 -1.89
N LYS A 614 -11.58 5.25 -2.80
CA LYS A 614 -12.92 5.79 -2.50
C LYS A 614 -12.84 7.12 -1.74
N ASN A 615 -11.97 8.02 -2.16
CA ASN A 615 -11.83 9.37 -1.60
C ASN A 615 -12.97 10.34 -1.98
N PHE A 616 -14.16 9.80 -2.21
CA PHE A 616 -15.40 10.49 -2.51
C PHE A 616 -16.56 9.71 -1.89
N ARG A 617 -17.69 10.37 -1.70
CA ARG A 617 -18.92 9.75 -1.21
C ARG A 617 -20.05 9.86 -2.22
N TYR A 618 -20.94 8.88 -2.22
CA TYR A 618 -22.21 8.97 -2.95
C TYR A 618 -23.19 9.82 -2.17
N VAL A 619 -23.60 10.95 -2.75
CA VAL A 619 -24.57 11.87 -2.16
C VAL A 619 -25.85 11.80 -2.97
N ARG A 620 -26.97 11.54 -2.30
CA ARG A 620 -28.30 11.73 -2.88
C ARG A 620 -28.80 13.09 -2.48
N ASP A 621 -29.15 13.91 -3.46
CA ASP A 621 -29.66 15.27 -3.24
C ASP A 621 -30.56 15.68 -4.41
N SER A 622 -31.29 16.78 -4.24
CA SER A 622 -32.08 17.39 -5.30
C SER A 622 -31.18 17.95 -6.41
N PHE A 623 -31.63 17.88 -7.66
CA PHE A 623 -30.89 18.40 -8.81
C PHE A 623 -30.58 19.89 -8.64
N GLU A 624 -31.49 20.67 -8.06
CA GLU A 624 -31.28 22.08 -7.71
C GLU A 624 -30.12 22.28 -6.73
N ALA A 625 -30.11 21.53 -5.62
CA ALA A 625 -29.03 21.63 -4.64
C ALA A 625 -27.67 21.20 -5.23
N VAL A 626 -27.65 20.17 -6.08
CA VAL A 626 -26.44 19.72 -6.77
C VAL A 626 -25.89 20.80 -7.70
N MET A 627 -26.75 21.38 -8.54
CA MET A 627 -26.36 22.44 -9.48
C MET A 627 -25.85 23.68 -8.73
N ALA A 628 -26.55 24.10 -7.67
CA ALA A 628 -26.14 25.23 -6.84
C ALA A 628 -24.77 24.97 -6.18
N LYS A 629 -24.53 23.76 -5.65
CA LYS A 629 -23.22 23.39 -5.08
C LYS A 629 -22.11 23.41 -6.13
N MET A 630 -22.35 22.87 -7.32
CA MET A 630 -21.36 22.88 -8.41
C MET A 630 -21.03 24.31 -8.86
N GLN A 631 -22.05 25.16 -9.04
CA GLN A 631 -21.87 26.58 -9.36
C GLN A 631 -21.11 27.36 -8.27
N ALA A 632 -21.25 26.95 -7.01
CA ALA A 632 -20.48 27.50 -5.90
C ALA A 632 -19.04 26.96 -5.81
N GLY A 633 -18.56 26.22 -6.81
CA GLY A 633 -17.22 25.62 -6.85
C GLY A 633 -17.13 24.25 -6.16
N GLY A 634 -18.27 23.62 -5.88
CA GLY A 634 -18.34 22.29 -5.29
C GLY A 634 -17.74 21.21 -6.20
N ARG A 635 -17.08 20.23 -5.58
CA ARG A 635 -16.38 19.14 -6.26
C ARG A 635 -17.29 17.93 -6.42
N LEU A 636 -18.32 18.09 -7.25
CA LEU A 636 -19.34 17.06 -7.48
C LEU A 636 -19.30 16.55 -8.91
N TYR A 637 -19.68 15.28 -9.07
CA TYR A 637 -19.75 14.62 -10.35
C TYR A 637 -21.01 13.75 -10.46
N LEU A 638 -21.89 14.13 -11.38
CA LEU A 638 -23.07 13.38 -11.79
C LEU A 638 -22.75 12.56 -13.04
N ARG A 639 -23.04 11.27 -12.94
CA ARG A 639 -23.21 10.36 -14.06
C ARG A 639 -24.62 9.80 -13.96
N SER A 640 -25.48 10.10 -14.93
CA SER A 640 -26.86 9.62 -14.87
C SER A 640 -26.93 8.09 -14.91
N LEU A 641 -27.98 7.57 -14.29
CA LEU A 641 -28.37 6.17 -14.28
C LEU A 641 -29.80 6.06 -14.79
N SER A 642 -30.22 4.87 -15.23
CA SER A 642 -31.62 4.62 -15.56
C SER A 642 -32.53 5.03 -14.40
N HIS A 643 -33.52 5.88 -14.65
CA HIS A 643 -34.48 6.33 -13.65
C HIS A 643 -35.36 5.17 -13.16
N ARG A 644 -35.71 4.25 -14.07
CA ARG A 644 -36.59 3.11 -13.78
C ARG A 644 -35.86 1.99 -13.06
N LYS A 645 -34.70 1.57 -13.58
CA LYS A 645 -33.97 0.40 -13.09
C LYS A 645 -32.45 0.62 -13.11
N PRO A 646 -31.89 1.46 -12.21
CA PRO A 646 -30.47 1.82 -12.19
C PRO A 646 -29.49 0.64 -12.16
N SER A 647 -29.88 -0.51 -11.61
CA SER A 647 -29.06 -1.72 -11.48
C SER A 647 -29.30 -2.78 -12.56
N GLU A 648 -30.27 -2.57 -13.45
CA GLU A 648 -30.66 -3.56 -14.48
C GLU A 648 -30.64 -3.00 -15.90
N GLN A 649 -30.82 -1.69 -16.07
CA GLN A 649 -30.88 -1.02 -17.36
C GLN A 649 -29.76 0.02 -17.49
N PRO A 650 -29.07 0.08 -18.64
CA PRO A 650 -28.19 1.19 -18.96
C PRO A 650 -28.98 2.51 -18.97
N ALA A 651 -28.30 3.63 -18.71
CA ALA A 651 -28.93 4.94 -18.80
C ALA A 651 -29.29 5.27 -20.26
N ASN A 652 -30.43 5.91 -20.46
CA ASN A 652 -30.86 6.38 -21.76
C ASN A 652 -31.45 7.79 -21.59
N LEU A 653 -30.78 8.79 -22.17
CA LEU A 653 -31.18 10.20 -22.09
C LEU A 653 -32.64 10.43 -22.51
N GLU A 654 -33.13 9.72 -23.53
CA GLU A 654 -34.51 9.85 -24.02
C GLU A 654 -35.53 9.31 -23.01
N GLU A 655 -35.20 8.22 -22.31
CA GLU A 655 -36.08 7.63 -21.29
C GLU A 655 -35.98 8.35 -19.95
N ASP A 656 -34.77 8.74 -19.55
CA ASP A 656 -34.44 9.26 -18.23
C ASP A 656 -34.65 10.78 -18.14
N PHE A 657 -34.43 11.51 -19.25
CA PHE A 657 -34.57 12.97 -19.35
C PHE A 657 -35.21 13.39 -20.69
N PRO A 658 -36.45 12.96 -21.00
CA PRO A 658 -37.08 13.13 -22.31
C PRO A 658 -37.10 14.59 -22.80
N ARG A 659 -37.34 15.55 -21.91
CA ARG A 659 -37.37 16.97 -22.24
C ARG A 659 -35.99 17.53 -22.64
N LEU A 660 -34.91 16.99 -22.09
CA LEU A 660 -33.55 17.35 -22.51
C LEU A 660 -33.18 16.65 -23.82
N ALA A 661 -33.64 15.40 -24.01
CA ALA A 661 -33.39 14.66 -25.24
C ALA A 661 -33.98 15.33 -26.49
N GLU A 662 -35.08 16.08 -26.37
CA GLU A 662 -35.64 16.89 -27.47
C GLU A 662 -34.65 17.94 -28.03
N ASP A 663 -33.68 18.37 -27.22
CA ASP A 663 -32.70 19.39 -27.61
C ASP A 663 -31.38 18.81 -28.13
N PHE A 664 -31.10 17.52 -27.88
CA PHE A 664 -29.84 16.88 -28.25
C PHE A 664 -30.08 15.79 -29.30
N CYS A 665 -29.41 15.90 -30.45
CA CYS A 665 -29.45 14.86 -31.47
C CYS A 665 -28.05 14.49 -31.98
N LEU A 666 -27.82 13.19 -32.20
CA LEU A 666 -26.70 12.74 -33.01
C LEU A 666 -27.10 12.86 -34.49
N PRO A 667 -26.33 13.58 -35.32
CA PRO A 667 -26.73 13.82 -36.71
C PRO A 667 -26.51 12.56 -37.57
N PRO A 668 -27.06 12.51 -38.81
CA PRO A 668 -27.05 11.32 -39.67
C PRO A 668 -25.65 10.75 -39.97
N GLU A 669 -24.61 11.58 -39.92
CA GLU A 669 -23.22 11.19 -40.08
C GLU A 669 -22.75 10.21 -38.98
N LEU A 670 -23.41 10.21 -37.82
CA LEU A 670 -23.17 9.31 -36.69
C LEU A 670 -24.24 8.21 -36.56
N ASN A 671 -24.97 7.90 -37.63
CA ASN A 671 -26.03 6.89 -37.61
C ASN A 671 -25.56 5.50 -37.17
N TYR A 672 -24.28 5.15 -37.34
CA TYR A 672 -23.70 3.94 -36.77
C TYR A 672 -23.83 3.90 -35.24
N VAL A 673 -23.53 5.01 -34.57
CA VAL A 673 -23.65 5.17 -33.11
C VAL A 673 -25.09 4.94 -32.67
N SER A 674 -26.05 5.58 -33.35
CA SER A 674 -27.48 5.47 -33.03
C SER A 674 -28.02 4.05 -33.24
N ARG A 675 -27.61 3.37 -34.32
CA ARG A 675 -28.04 2.00 -34.61
C ARG A 675 -27.49 0.97 -33.63
N ASN A 676 -26.29 1.21 -33.12
CA ASN A 676 -25.59 0.31 -32.20
C ASN A 676 -25.62 0.82 -30.75
N LEU A 677 -26.56 1.72 -30.43
CA LEU A 677 -26.67 2.35 -29.13
C LEU A 677 -26.72 1.33 -28.00
N PHE A 678 -25.87 1.52 -26.99
CA PHE A 678 -25.92 0.79 -25.73
C PHE A 678 -26.45 1.66 -24.60
N SER A 679 -25.93 2.88 -24.44
CA SER A 679 -26.41 3.83 -23.42
C SER A 679 -26.11 5.27 -23.81
N SER A 680 -26.92 6.21 -23.33
CA SER A 680 -26.71 7.66 -23.47
C SER A 680 -26.78 8.31 -22.09
N VAL A 681 -25.65 8.84 -21.64
CA VAL A 681 -25.41 9.22 -20.25
C VAL A 681 -25.24 10.73 -20.13
N LEU A 682 -26.08 11.37 -19.33
CA LEU A 682 -25.89 12.77 -18.93
C LEU A 682 -24.74 12.84 -17.90
N ARG A 683 -23.76 13.69 -18.20
CA ARG A 683 -22.60 13.96 -17.35
C ARG A 683 -22.66 15.42 -16.92
N VAL A 684 -22.67 15.68 -15.61
CA VAL A 684 -22.58 17.04 -15.05
C VAL A 684 -21.48 17.07 -14.01
N SER A 685 -20.53 17.99 -14.12
CA SER A 685 -19.40 18.05 -13.20
C SER A 685 -19.09 19.48 -12.77
N GLY A 686 -18.80 19.65 -11.48
CA GLY A 686 -18.10 20.81 -10.93
C GLY A 686 -16.58 20.67 -11.09
N ARG A 687 -15.80 21.35 -10.24
CA ARG A 687 -14.31 21.32 -10.28
C ARG A 687 -13.72 20.03 -9.70
N VAL A 688 -13.90 18.91 -10.41
CA VAL A 688 -13.43 17.59 -9.94
C VAL A 688 -12.87 16.75 -11.07
N ASN A 689 -11.71 16.13 -10.82
CA ASN A 689 -11.00 15.27 -11.76
C ASN A 689 -11.51 13.84 -11.64
N MET A 690 -11.79 13.23 -12.78
CA MET A 690 -12.16 11.82 -12.87
C MET A 690 -10.91 10.94 -12.77
N TRP A 691 -11.00 9.80 -12.06
CA TRP A 691 -9.90 8.82 -12.04
C TRP A 691 -9.60 8.29 -13.45
N LEU A 692 -8.39 7.76 -13.62
CA LEU A 692 -7.99 7.06 -14.84
C LEU A 692 -8.77 5.75 -14.95
N HIS A 693 -9.46 5.54 -16.07
CA HIS A 693 -10.26 4.34 -16.35
C HIS A 693 -10.27 4.00 -17.84
N TYR A 694 -10.81 2.86 -18.20
CA TYR A 694 -11.19 2.55 -19.58
C TYR A 694 -12.62 2.02 -19.61
N ASP A 695 -13.26 2.14 -20.77
CA ASP A 695 -14.55 1.51 -21.06
C ASP A 695 -14.34 0.41 -22.10
N VAL A 696 -15.14 -0.65 -22.01
CA VAL A 696 -15.04 -1.79 -22.94
C VAL A 696 -15.71 -1.46 -24.27
N MET A 697 -16.74 -0.62 -24.24
CA MET A 697 -17.44 -0.17 -25.44
C MET A 697 -16.87 1.14 -25.97
N ALA A 698 -16.89 1.28 -27.29
CA ALA A 698 -16.68 2.57 -27.94
C ALA A 698 -17.72 3.60 -27.47
N ASN A 699 -17.33 4.88 -27.44
CA ASN A 699 -18.26 5.96 -27.12
C ASN A 699 -17.93 7.28 -27.81
N VAL A 700 -18.93 8.15 -27.87
CA VAL A 700 -18.79 9.54 -28.29
C VAL A 700 -19.15 10.47 -27.14
N TYR A 701 -18.21 11.31 -26.75
CA TYR A 701 -18.35 12.26 -25.65
C TYR A 701 -18.61 13.66 -26.21
N THR A 702 -19.83 14.16 -26.06
CA THR A 702 -20.24 15.46 -26.60
C THR A 702 -20.25 16.52 -25.50
N GLN A 703 -19.39 17.52 -25.60
CA GLN A 703 -19.31 18.63 -24.67
C GLN A 703 -20.33 19.71 -25.05
N ILE A 704 -21.25 20.04 -24.14
CA ILE A 704 -22.39 20.95 -24.43
C ILE A 704 -22.21 22.28 -23.70
N VAL A 705 -21.89 22.24 -22.41
CA VAL A 705 -21.67 23.43 -21.58
C VAL A 705 -20.30 23.36 -20.93
N GLY A 706 -19.57 24.47 -20.90
CA GLY A 706 -18.26 24.53 -20.26
C GLY A 706 -17.16 23.89 -21.11
N ARG A 707 -15.99 23.70 -20.49
CA ARG A 707 -14.79 23.16 -21.12
C ARG A 707 -14.20 22.03 -20.29
N LYS A 708 -13.55 21.09 -20.97
CA LYS A 708 -12.95 19.91 -20.34
C LYS A 708 -11.66 19.54 -21.05
N ARG A 709 -10.63 19.25 -20.28
CA ARG A 709 -9.39 18.63 -20.77
C ARG A 709 -9.46 17.14 -20.47
N MET A 710 -9.21 16.32 -21.48
CA MET A 710 -9.14 14.87 -21.37
C MET A 710 -7.76 14.39 -21.79
N VAL A 711 -7.22 13.46 -21.02
CA VAL A 711 -5.96 12.80 -21.32
C VAL A 711 -6.24 11.34 -21.57
N LEU A 712 -5.78 10.84 -22.71
CA LEU A 712 -6.05 9.52 -23.21
C LEU A 712 -4.75 8.75 -23.47
N PHE A 713 -4.81 7.44 -23.35
CA PHE A 713 -3.70 6.54 -23.63
C PHE A 713 -4.20 5.39 -24.51
N PRO A 714 -3.42 4.96 -25.51
CA PRO A 714 -3.78 3.81 -26.32
C PRO A 714 -3.85 2.54 -25.45
N PRO A 715 -4.67 1.53 -25.81
CA PRO A 715 -4.82 0.29 -25.04
C PRO A 715 -3.48 -0.43 -24.76
N SER A 716 -2.50 -0.27 -25.64
CA SER A 716 -1.15 -0.83 -25.50
C SER A 716 -0.36 -0.26 -24.31
N ASP A 717 -0.79 0.85 -23.72
CA ASP A 717 -0.17 1.45 -22.54
C ASP A 717 -0.70 0.88 -21.21
N VAL A 718 -1.70 -0.03 -21.24
CA VAL A 718 -2.33 -0.59 -20.04
C VAL A 718 -1.32 -1.21 -19.06
N GLY A 719 -0.23 -1.80 -19.57
CA GLY A 719 0.86 -2.36 -18.77
C GLY A 719 1.70 -1.35 -17.98
N HIS A 720 1.62 -0.06 -18.35
CA HIS A 720 2.36 1.04 -17.73
C HIS A 720 1.50 1.90 -16.78
N LEU A 721 0.17 1.68 -16.77
CA LEU A 721 -0.79 2.55 -16.08
C LEU A 721 -1.40 1.91 -14.82
N SER A 722 -0.79 0.84 -14.31
CA SER A 722 -1.12 0.22 -13.01
C SER A 722 -2.57 -0.27 -12.84
N PHE A 723 -3.18 -0.83 -13.89
CA PHE A 723 -4.49 -1.47 -13.78
C PHE A 723 -4.37 -2.86 -13.13
N ALA A 724 -5.11 -3.10 -12.06
CA ALA A 724 -5.18 -4.42 -11.43
C ALA A 724 -5.96 -5.42 -12.32
N PRO A 725 -5.67 -6.74 -12.28
CA PRO A 725 -6.38 -7.72 -13.10
C PRO A 725 -7.90 -7.71 -12.88
N GLY A 726 -8.65 -7.43 -13.94
CA GLY A 726 -10.12 -7.31 -13.90
C GLY A 726 -10.65 -6.02 -13.27
N ALA A 727 -9.79 -5.03 -13.00
CA ALA A 727 -10.21 -3.69 -12.62
C ALA A 727 -10.21 -2.78 -13.86
N SER A 728 -11.22 -1.93 -13.98
CA SER A 728 -11.35 -0.93 -15.04
C SER A 728 -10.91 0.47 -14.62
N SER A 729 -10.18 0.61 -13.50
CA SER A 729 -9.69 1.90 -13.00
C SER A 729 -8.32 1.78 -12.33
N SER A 730 -7.55 2.86 -12.40
CA SER A 730 -6.22 3.00 -11.80
C SER A 730 -6.16 4.21 -10.86
N SER A 731 -5.38 4.09 -9.79
CA SER A 731 -5.15 5.17 -8.82
C SER A 731 -4.05 6.14 -9.24
N LEU A 732 -3.32 5.83 -10.33
CA LEU A 732 -2.22 6.63 -10.84
C LEU A 732 -2.69 8.06 -11.18
N ASP A 733 -1.99 9.08 -10.67
CA ASP A 733 -2.26 10.47 -11.03
C ASP A 733 -1.51 10.88 -12.29
N VAL A 734 -2.15 10.65 -13.44
CA VAL A 734 -1.52 11.01 -14.72
C VAL A 734 -1.63 12.50 -15.03
N LEU A 735 -2.64 13.22 -14.53
CA LEU A 735 -2.84 14.65 -14.82
C LEU A 735 -1.73 15.52 -14.22
N ALA A 736 -1.32 15.22 -12.98
CA ALA A 736 -0.21 15.92 -12.30
C ALA A 736 1.17 15.49 -12.81
N SER A 737 1.27 14.34 -13.48
CA SER A 737 2.53 13.67 -13.82
C SER A 737 2.78 13.55 -15.33
N LEU A 738 2.00 14.25 -16.17
CA LEU A 738 2.08 14.14 -17.64
C LEU A 738 3.49 14.39 -18.20
N GLU A 739 4.23 15.34 -17.61
CA GLU A 739 5.62 15.64 -17.98
C GLU A 739 6.65 14.85 -17.17
N ALA A 740 6.22 14.00 -16.23
CA ALA A 740 7.12 13.26 -15.37
C ALA A 740 7.71 12.03 -16.09
N PRO A 741 8.97 11.66 -15.79
CA PRO A 741 9.66 10.55 -16.47
C PRO A 741 8.99 9.17 -16.29
N ASN A 742 8.17 8.99 -15.25
CA ASN A 742 7.43 7.75 -15.00
C ASN A 742 6.38 7.42 -16.08
N LEU A 743 5.92 8.42 -16.83
CA LEU A 743 5.03 8.25 -17.99
C LEU A 743 5.78 8.25 -19.33
N ALA A 744 7.11 8.30 -19.35
CA ALA A 744 7.89 8.39 -20.59
C ALA A 744 7.72 7.17 -21.52
N ALA A 745 7.35 6.01 -20.96
CA ALA A 745 7.02 4.80 -21.74
C ALA A 745 5.58 4.78 -22.28
N THR A 746 4.78 5.79 -21.94
CA THR A 746 3.39 5.93 -22.40
C THR A 746 3.29 6.93 -23.56
N ARG A 747 2.16 6.92 -24.24
CA ARG A 747 1.84 7.75 -25.41
C ARG A 747 0.59 8.57 -25.09
N PRO A 748 0.68 9.57 -24.19
CA PRO A 748 -0.47 10.39 -23.83
C PRO A 748 -0.96 11.21 -25.02
N HIS A 749 -2.28 11.24 -25.17
CA HIS A 749 -3.00 12.07 -26.10
C HIS A 749 -3.87 13.06 -25.34
N GLU A 750 -3.88 14.31 -25.74
CA GLU A 750 -4.64 15.37 -25.06
C GLU A 750 -5.76 15.89 -25.95
N ALA A 751 -6.98 15.92 -25.41
CA ALA A 751 -8.16 16.49 -26.02
C ALA A 751 -8.71 17.63 -25.17
N GLU A 752 -8.69 18.85 -25.71
CA GLU A 752 -9.44 19.98 -25.15
C GLU A 752 -10.80 20.09 -25.83
N LEU A 753 -11.87 19.94 -25.05
CA LEU A 753 -13.25 19.97 -25.52
C LEU A 753 -13.94 21.26 -25.08
N GLY A 754 -14.49 21.99 -26.05
CA GLY A 754 -15.40 23.11 -25.85
C GLY A 754 -16.84 22.79 -26.25
N PRO A 755 -17.79 23.72 -26.03
CA PRO A 755 -19.18 23.54 -26.46
C PRO A 755 -19.29 23.24 -27.96
N GLY A 756 -19.92 22.12 -28.30
CA GLY A 756 -20.10 21.65 -29.68
C GLY A 756 -19.07 20.62 -30.15
N ASP A 757 -18.03 20.37 -29.36
CA ASP A 757 -17.03 19.34 -29.65
C ASP A 757 -17.54 17.96 -29.28
N LEU A 758 -17.35 16.99 -30.18
CA LEU A 758 -17.62 15.57 -29.93
C LEU A 758 -16.31 14.78 -30.04
N LEU A 759 -15.87 14.19 -28.94
CA LEU A 759 -14.71 13.30 -28.90
C LEU A 759 -15.14 11.86 -29.16
N PHE A 760 -14.61 11.24 -30.20
CA PHE A 760 -14.69 9.79 -30.35
C PHE A 760 -13.67 9.12 -29.44
N LEU A 761 -14.14 8.23 -28.57
CA LEU A 761 -13.36 7.38 -27.67
C LEU A 761 -13.48 5.93 -28.18
N PRO A 762 -12.42 5.39 -28.82
CA PRO A 762 -12.42 4.00 -29.25
C PRO A 762 -12.43 3.05 -28.04
N PRO A 763 -12.86 1.78 -28.21
CA PRO A 763 -12.94 0.83 -27.10
C PRO A 763 -11.57 0.64 -26.44
N LEU A 764 -11.56 0.41 -25.13
CA LEU A 764 -10.36 0.15 -24.32
C LEU A 764 -9.34 1.29 -24.20
N TRP A 765 -9.59 2.45 -24.82
CA TRP A 765 -8.74 3.62 -24.62
C TRP A 765 -8.84 4.11 -23.17
N LEU A 766 -7.69 4.17 -22.50
CA LEU A 766 -7.62 4.58 -21.10
C LEU A 766 -7.68 6.10 -21.04
N HIS A 767 -8.50 6.67 -20.18
CA HIS A 767 -8.71 8.10 -20.15
C HIS A 767 -9.06 8.62 -18.75
N THR A 768 -8.74 9.90 -18.56
CA THR A 768 -9.11 10.71 -17.40
C THR A 768 -9.54 12.09 -17.90
N SER A 769 -10.24 12.86 -17.06
CA SER A 769 -10.69 14.19 -17.42
C SER A 769 -10.62 15.16 -16.26
N GLU A 770 -10.23 16.39 -16.56
CA GLU A 770 -10.34 17.54 -15.67
C GLU A 770 -11.21 18.64 -16.31
N PRO A 771 -12.24 19.13 -15.62
CA PRO A 771 -13.02 20.27 -16.09
C PRO A 771 -12.19 21.55 -15.94
N THR A 772 -12.13 22.35 -17.01
CA THR A 772 -11.45 23.66 -17.01
C THR A 772 -12.41 24.83 -16.81
N SER A 773 -13.70 24.53 -16.61
CA SER A 773 -14.74 25.47 -16.21
C SER A 773 -15.47 25.02 -14.93
N ASP A 774 -16.08 25.96 -14.23
CA ASP A 774 -16.75 25.72 -12.94
C ASP A 774 -17.92 24.74 -13.02
N LEU A 775 -18.60 24.74 -14.16
CA LEU A 775 -19.65 23.80 -14.50
C LEU A 775 -19.34 23.24 -15.90
N SER A 776 -19.49 21.93 -16.04
CA SER A 776 -19.36 21.23 -17.32
C SER A 776 -20.52 20.25 -17.48
N VAL A 777 -21.19 20.31 -18.64
CA VAL A 777 -22.31 19.44 -19.00
C VAL A 777 -22.00 18.78 -20.34
N ALA A 778 -22.14 17.46 -20.38
CA ALA A 778 -21.89 16.66 -21.57
C ALA A 778 -22.87 15.49 -21.67
N VAL A 779 -23.04 14.98 -22.88
CA VAL A 779 -23.73 13.71 -23.14
C VAL A 779 -22.70 12.73 -23.67
N ASN A 780 -22.57 11.58 -22.99
CA ASN A 780 -21.70 10.50 -23.43
C ASN A 780 -22.53 9.34 -23.96
N VAL A 781 -22.35 9.00 -25.23
CA VAL A 781 -23.13 7.94 -25.90
C VAL A 781 -22.23 6.73 -26.16
N PHE A 782 -22.50 5.63 -25.46
CA PHE A 782 -21.84 4.34 -25.65
C PHE A 782 -22.58 3.52 -26.70
N PHE A 783 -21.82 2.84 -27.55
CA PHE A 783 -22.37 1.99 -28.60
C PHE A 783 -21.51 0.74 -28.78
N ARG A 784 -22.13 -0.32 -29.31
CA ARG A 784 -21.44 -1.57 -29.59
C ARG A 784 -20.65 -1.45 -30.89
N ASP A 785 -19.37 -1.73 -30.82
CA ASP A 785 -18.43 -1.77 -31.93
C ASP A 785 -18.11 -3.20 -32.40
N LEU A 786 -18.46 -4.21 -31.61
CA LEU A 786 -18.32 -5.63 -31.95
C LEU A 786 -19.68 -6.28 -32.25
N GLU A 787 -19.73 -7.12 -33.29
CA GLU A 787 -20.92 -7.94 -33.59
C GLU A 787 -21.17 -9.01 -32.52
N SER A 788 -20.10 -9.55 -31.92
CA SER A 788 -20.15 -10.57 -30.87
C SER A 788 -18.91 -10.50 -29.96
N GLY A 789 -18.96 -11.17 -28.80
CA GLY A 789 -17.82 -11.27 -27.87
C GLY A 789 -18.01 -10.55 -26.52
N TYR A 790 -19.03 -9.70 -26.39
CA TYR A 790 -19.42 -9.14 -25.09
C TYR A 790 -19.87 -10.23 -24.11
N ALA A 791 -19.57 -10.05 -22.82
CA ALA A 791 -19.93 -10.99 -21.77
C ALA A 791 -21.46 -11.12 -21.61
N THR A 792 -21.92 -12.36 -21.33
CA THR A 792 -23.33 -12.63 -21.07
C THR A 792 -23.71 -12.20 -19.65
N GLY A 793 -24.89 -11.63 -19.49
CA GLY A 793 -25.40 -11.15 -18.21
C GLY A 793 -25.49 -9.63 -18.14
N ARG A 794 -25.58 -9.09 -16.93
CA ARG A 794 -25.83 -7.66 -16.71
C ARG A 794 -24.56 -6.86 -16.88
N ASP A 795 -24.60 -5.88 -17.79
CA ASP A 795 -23.70 -4.75 -17.86
C ASP A 795 -24.58 -3.52 -18.11
N VAL A 796 -24.60 -2.61 -17.14
CA VAL A 796 -25.37 -1.36 -17.20
C VAL A 796 -24.47 -0.15 -17.39
N TYR A 797 -23.15 -0.36 -17.43
CA TYR A 797 -22.14 0.69 -17.39
C TYR A 797 -21.23 0.70 -18.61
N GLY A 798 -21.13 -0.40 -19.35
CA GLY A 798 -20.28 -0.53 -20.54
C GLY A 798 -18.83 -0.85 -20.21
N ASN A 799 -18.54 -1.29 -18.97
CA ASN A 799 -17.20 -1.54 -18.47
C ASN A 799 -16.97 -3.01 -18.07
N ARG A 800 -17.92 -3.90 -18.36
CA ARG A 800 -17.73 -5.34 -18.12
C ARG A 800 -16.83 -5.92 -19.20
N ASP A 801 -15.75 -6.58 -18.78
CA ASP A 801 -14.78 -7.17 -19.70
C ASP A 801 -15.43 -8.13 -20.72
N LEU A 802 -14.80 -8.27 -21.89
CA LEU A 802 -15.26 -9.18 -22.94
C LEU A 802 -15.30 -10.63 -22.43
N ALA A 803 -16.23 -11.42 -22.97
CA ALA A 803 -16.47 -12.81 -22.56
C ALA A 803 -15.20 -13.66 -22.63
N ALA A 804 -14.38 -13.43 -23.66
CA ALA A 804 -13.11 -14.11 -23.87
C ALA A 804 -12.12 -13.82 -22.74
N TYR A 805 -12.05 -12.59 -22.25
CA TYR A 805 -11.18 -12.23 -21.13
C TYR A 805 -11.70 -12.79 -19.79
N GLU A 806 -13.00 -12.72 -19.52
CA GLU A 806 -13.59 -13.33 -18.31
C GLU A 806 -13.30 -14.84 -18.25
N LYS A 807 -13.51 -15.55 -19.38
CA LYS A 807 -13.18 -16.96 -19.50
C LYS A 807 -11.67 -17.20 -19.39
N GLY A 808 -10.86 -16.39 -20.07
CA GLY A 808 -9.40 -16.44 -20.04
C GLY A 808 -8.83 -16.29 -18.63
N ARG A 809 -9.42 -15.45 -17.79
CA ARG A 809 -9.07 -15.35 -16.36
C ARG A 809 -9.35 -16.64 -15.60
N GLN A 810 -10.49 -17.28 -15.86
CA GLN A 810 -10.82 -18.57 -15.26
C GLN A 810 -9.88 -19.68 -15.75
N ASP A 811 -9.55 -19.67 -17.04
CA ASP A 811 -8.60 -20.59 -17.66
C ASP A 811 -7.20 -20.39 -17.06
N ALA A 812 -6.74 -19.14 -16.90
CA ALA A 812 -5.48 -18.81 -16.24
C ALA A 812 -5.43 -19.33 -14.79
N MET A 813 -6.51 -19.19 -14.02
CA MET A 813 -6.62 -19.79 -12.68
C MET A 813 -6.58 -21.33 -12.72
N ARG A 814 -7.26 -21.96 -13.69
CA ARG A 814 -7.26 -23.43 -13.85
C ARG A 814 -5.88 -23.95 -14.25
N ILE A 815 -5.20 -23.27 -15.18
CA ILE A 815 -3.83 -23.54 -15.57
C ILE A 815 -2.95 -23.43 -14.32
N ALA A 816 -2.96 -22.29 -13.61
CA ALA A 816 -2.16 -22.09 -12.40
C ALA A 816 -2.41 -23.19 -11.33
N LYS A 817 -3.66 -23.61 -11.14
CA LYS A 817 -4.04 -24.71 -10.24
C LYS A 817 -3.52 -26.07 -10.71
N GLY A 818 -3.54 -26.34 -12.01
CA GLY A 818 -3.00 -27.58 -12.59
C GLY A 818 -1.51 -27.78 -12.31
N PHE A 819 -0.75 -26.69 -12.22
CA PHE A 819 0.67 -26.73 -11.87
C PHE A 819 0.94 -26.63 -10.35
N GLN A 820 -0.08 -26.55 -9.49
CA GLN A 820 0.10 -26.27 -8.05
C GLN A 820 0.82 -27.40 -7.29
N GLN A 821 0.67 -28.65 -7.73
CA GLN A 821 1.31 -29.82 -7.13
C GLN A 821 2.75 -30.04 -7.61
N LEU A 822 3.20 -29.26 -8.60
CA LEU A 822 4.56 -29.33 -9.11
C LEU A 822 5.49 -28.45 -8.27
N PRO A 823 6.80 -28.78 -8.22
CA PRO A 823 7.81 -27.91 -7.62
C PRO A 823 7.73 -26.49 -8.20
N LEU A 824 8.08 -25.48 -7.40
CA LEU A 824 7.95 -24.06 -7.75
C LEU A 824 8.63 -23.74 -9.10
N GLU A 825 9.84 -24.24 -9.32
CA GLU A 825 10.60 -24.07 -10.55
C GLU A 825 9.92 -24.67 -11.77
N THR A 826 9.41 -25.90 -11.64
CA THR A 826 8.71 -26.59 -12.72
C THR A 826 7.43 -25.85 -13.09
N ARG A 827 6.67 -25.39 -12.09
CA ARG A 827 5.49 -24.55 -12.31
C ARG A 827 5.85 -23.27 -13.06
N ARG A 828 6.89 -22.54 -12.64
CA ARG A 828 7.23 -21.26 -13.28
C ARG A 828 7.82 -21.42 -14.66
N PHE A 829 8.67 -22.43 -14.88
CA PHE A 829 9.16 -22.76 -16.22
C PHE A 829 8.01 -22.96 -17.21
N TYR A 830 7.05 -23.83 -16.88
CA TYR A 830 5.93 -24.10 -17.78
C TYR A 830 4.92 -22.94 -17.88
N LEU A 831 4.65 -22.23 -16.78
CA LEU A 831 3.74 -21.08 -16.83
C LEU A 831 4.33 -19.90 -17.62
N THR A 832 5.65 -19.67 -17.57
CA THR A 832 6.30 -18.67 -18.43
C THR A 832 6.19 -19.04 -19.90
N ARG A 833 6.40 -20.32 -20.25
CA ARG A 833 6.22 -20.78 -21.63
C ARG A 833 4.78 -20.61 -22.11
N ILE A 834 3.80 -20.92 -21.28
CA ILE A 834 2.38 -20.67 -21.58
C ILE A 834 2.14 -19.17 -21.78
N ALA A 835 2.73 -18.30 -20.96
CA ALA A 835 2.61 -16.85 -21.12
C ALA A 835 3.22 -16.36 -22.45
N ASP A 836 4.38 -16.90 -22.85
CA ASP A 836 4.99 -16.61 -24.14
C ASP A 836 4.14 -17.12 -25.31
N GLU A 837 3.60 -18.33 -25.21
CA GLU A 837 2.66 -18.90 -26.20
C GLU A 837 1.41 -18.03 -26.36
N LEU A 838 0.86 -17.52 -25.25
CA LEU A 838 -0.27 -16.59 -25.27
C LEU A 838 0.10 -15.23 -25.88
N ARG A 839 1.33 -14.74 -25.66
CA ARG A 839 1.82 -13.50 -26.26
C ARG A 839 1.97 -13.64 -27.78
N VAL A 840 2.52 -14.76 -28.25
CA VAL A 840 2.62 -15.07 -29.68
C VAL A 840 1.23 -15.20 -30.30
N ALA A 841 0.31 -15.91 -29.66
CA ALA A 841 -1.06 -16.06 -30.14
C ALA A 841 -1.83 -14.73 -30.26
N ALA A 842 -1.45 -13.70 -29.50
CA ALA A 842 -2.03 -12.36 -29.60
C ALA A 842 -1.54 -11.57 -30.82
N GLU A 843 -0.39 -11.93 -31.41
CA GLU A 843 0.19 -11.27 -32.59
C GLU A 843 -0.11 -12.02 -33.91
N GLU A 844 -0.48 -13.30 -33.85
CA GLU A 844 -0.76 -14.18 -35.00
C GLU A 844 -2.24 -14.19 -35.46
N GLY A 845 -3.09 -13.38 -34.82
CA GLY A 845 -4.56 -13.37 -34.99
C GLY A 845 -5.12 -12.39 -36.01
#